data_AF-A0A817PBW0-F1
#
_entry.id   AF-A0A817PBW0-F1
#
_cell.length_a   1.000
_cell.length_b   1.000
_cell.length_c   1.000
_cell.angle_alpha   90.00
_cell.angle_beta   90.00
_cell.angle_gamma   90.00
#
_symmetry.space_group_name_H-M   'P 1'
#
loop_
_entity.id
_entity.type
_entity.pdbx_description
1 polymer ?
#
loop_
_entity_poly.entity_id
_entity_poly.type
_entity_poly.pdbx_seq_one_letter_code
_entity_poly.pdbx_strand_id
1 'polypeptide(L)'
;MAKSISKTSSKEPSDVIERRAINPARCLGSLYDGVRDQVIDQSGLSNHQEQWLPSSKPTQCEVINNIAASNFNILRCVDIEPELRLSLLLKLAKRSGIAEILDYSHPIDQYTCFFYYSWIKHEQTLRKLLGVQEISKQWSSRVTATHVITGIRFGIDLVMILQLPSQADIYDKIHSILRKIRDILLNEKKYRVVLTPKENNLLENFLKLKVYSNASMLTGVTKISDLLSHIELIKNHSKLCCPVTYILQTIASLCHAHERKAPEFTTLSFTLINDLEHYMLQCRSRMKYLEASLKENQTKSLCKHHQQLFNETSTQFLKVKDIYMHEMHRFATLVVDARNRPAKIFKINQALHNGELEKLKESIHQLIENLENLTTQGLVNTNLQQKHFASFTTTERHSSTSDNIITDKYSLINSDSHNRNLGSNDPLKEKSKLSLTNLHKKTTIKDNSSSALPPAHTNAHHSSLPQWYVTMSTSDKIDHSENHFKQRLSSQVSAPEISSTSPLSSSPPVPNDDTINILLLGETGVGKSTFINAFANYLIFNSFEQAESSEPIVIIPVSFTQNGIGNIRNTLCHASAKLAHFLIYTACSTKDDPFLNGLAEMIVEETYICEIQKTNDFNIQLVQELSKLESQYEQHMNKLKSTKENFDVQAVYELIKIISNYPTVREQMITVKQRQRMIIEEYEYEVQNI
;
A
#
# COMPACT_ATOMS: atom_id res chain seq x y z
N MET A 1 12.90 -28.40 3.74
CA MET A 1 14.22 -28.88 4.20
C MET A 1 14.57 -28.13 5.47
N ALA A 2 14.85 -28.84 6.58
CA ALA A 2 15.23 -28.21 7.84
C ALA A 2 16.72 -27.82 7.82
N LYS A 3 17.03 -26.52 7.97
CA LYS A 3 18.39 -26.09 8.34
C LYS A 3 18.54 -26.19 9.85
N SER A 4 19.71 -26.65 10.28
CA SER A 4 20.06 -26.92 11.67
C SER A 4 19.96 -25.68 12.56
N ILE A 5 19.19 -25.81 13.65
CA ILE A 5 19.16 -24.83 14.73
C ILE A 5 20.45 -25.00 15.54
N SER A 6 21.41 -24.08 15.41
CA SER A 6 22.55 -24.00 16.32
C SER A 6 22.10 -23.46 17.68
N LYS A 7 22.59 -24.08 18.76
CA LYS A 7 22.17 -23.75 20.14
C LYS A 7 22.52 -22.31 20.48
N THR A 8 21.55 -21.62 21.10
CA THR A 8 21.69 -20.27 21.64
C THR A 8 22.66 -20.24 22.82
N SER A 9 23.80 -19.59 22.67
CA SER A 9 24.44 -18.89 23.79
C SER A 9 23.87 -17.47 23.88
N SER A 10 23.78 -16.93 25.09
CA SER A 10 23.44 -15.53 25.33
C SER A 10 24.55 -14.64 24.79
N LYS A 11 24.40 -14.15 23.56
CA LYS A 11 25.31 -13.17 22.96
C LYS A 11 24.93 -11.77 23.41
N GLU A 12 25.94 -11.02 23.84
CA GLU A 12 25.91 -9.57 23.84
C GLU A 12 25.53 -9.07 22.43
N PRO A 13 24.83 -7.93 22.30
CA PRO A 13 24.50 -7.38 20.99
C PRO A 13 25.81 -7.12 20.23
N SER A 14 25.92 -7.65 19.01
CA SER A 14 27.10 -7.39 18.19
C SER A 14 27.15 -5.91 17.84
N ASP A 15 28.31 -5.28 18.05
CA ASP A 15 28.54 -3.86 17.76
C ASP A 15 28.25 -3.47 16.31
N VAL A 16 28.22 -4.46 15.41
CA VAL A 16 27.76 -4.31 14.04
C VAL A 16 26.46 -5.11 13.84
N ILE A 17 25.47 -4.48 13.23
CA ILE A 17 24.22 -5.12 12.76
C ILE A 17 24.01 -4.82 11.28
N GLU A 18 23.32 -5.72 10.58
CA GLU A 18 22.87 -5.50 9.20
C GLU A 18 21.38 -5.10 9.17
N ARG A 19 21.02 -4.27 8.19
CA ARG A 19 19.63 -3.87 7.89
C ARG A 19 19.41 -3.79 6.40
N ARG A 20 18.30 -4.33 5.89
CA ARG A 20 17.91 -4.11 4.49
C ARG A 20 17.68 -2.62 4.22
N ALA A 21 18.19 -2.15 3.09
CA ALA A 21 18.13 -0.74 2.68
C ALA A 21 16.75 -0.38 2.10
N ILE A 22 15.74 -0.31 2.97
CA ILE A 22 14.35 0.01 2.59
C ILE A 22 14.17 1.45 2.05
N ASN A 23 15.15 2.33 2.22
CA ASN A 23 15.15 3.69 1.66
C ASN A 23 16.51 3.92 1.00
N PRO A 24 16.63 3.86 -0.34
CA PRO A 24 17.91 3.86 -1.04
C PRO A 24 18.64 5.22 -1.05
N ALA A 25 18.00 6.32 -0.65
CA ALA A 25 18.54 7.68 -0.75
C ALA A 25 19.49 8.05 0.42
N ARG A 26 20.29 7.11 0.94
CA ARG A 26 21.09 7.28 2.17
C ARG A 26 22.56 6.92 1.97
N CYS A 27 23.43 7.69 2.60
CA CYS A 27 24.88 7.69 2.37
C CYS A 27 25.68 7.17 3.58
N LEU A 28 26.96 6.88 3.36
CA LEU A 28 27.90 6.55 4.45
C LEU A 28 27.99 7.66 5.50
N GLY A 29 28.18 7.27 6.75
CA GLY A 29 28.23 8.19 7.90
C GLY A 29 26.88 8.67 8.41
N SER A 30 25.76 8.35 7.75
CA SER A 30 24.41 8.75 8.22
C SER A 30 24.11 8.15 9.60
N LEU A 31 23.48 8.92 10.49
CA LEU A 31 23.03 8.46 11.81
C LEU A 31 21.75 7.61 11.71
N TYR A 32 21.66 6.55 12.50
CA TYR A 32 20.57 5.57 12.50
C TYR A 32 19.97 5.38 13.90
N ASP A 33 18.64 5.46 14.01
CA ASP A 33 17.83 5.06 15.15
C ASP A 33 17.49 3.57 15.02
N GLY A 34 18.26 2.71 15.70
CA GLY A 34 17.99 1.27 15.78
C GLY A 34 16.71 0.90 16.54
N VAL A 35 16.18 1.80 17.39
CA VAL A 35 14.96 1.56 18.17
C VAL A 35 13.72 1.67 17.29
N ARG A 36 13.70 2.63 16.35
CA ARG A 36 12.60 2.85 15.39
C ARG A 36 12.88 2.30 13.99
N ASP A 37 14.11 1.84 13.72
CA ASP A 37 14.64 1.51 12.39
C ASP A 37 14.50 2.67 11.38
N GLN A 38 15.02 3.85 11.76
CA GLN A 38 14.98 5.07 10.94
C GLN A 38 16.36 5.71 10.77
N VAL A 39 16.62 6.29 9.59
CA VAL A 39 17.82 7.13 9.37
C VAL A 39 17.50 8.57 9.73
N ILE A 40 18.21 9.10 10.73
CA ILE A 40 18.00 10.43 11.34
C ILE A 40 18.61 11.54 10.48
N ASP A 41 19.71 11.26 9.76
CA ASP A 41 20.41 12.29 8.97
C ASP A 41 20.57 11.93 7.49
N GLN A 42 20.79 12.97 6.68
CA GLN A 42 21.22 12.84 5.27
C GLN A 42 22.59 13.48 5.03
N SER A 43 23.07 14.37 5.91
CA SER A 43 24.48 14.81 5.88
C SER A 43 25.40 13.64 6.24
N GLY A 44 25.98 13.01 5.22
CA GLY A 44 27.13 12.12 5.39
C GLY A 44 28.34 12.86 5.97
N LEU A 45 29.33 12.10 6.44
CA LEU A 45 30.55 12.67 7.03
C LEU A 45 31.33 13.47 5.98
N SER A 46 31.71 14.71 6.28
CA SER A 46 32.38 15.60 5.32
C SER A 46 33.78 15.13 4.90
N ASN A 47 34.47 14.39 5.77
CA ASN A 47 35.86 13.99 5.60
C ASN A 47 36.07 12.50 5.94
N HIS A 48 35.77 11.59 5.01
CA HIS A 48 36.01 10.16 5.21
C HIS A 48 36.73 9.49 4.04
N GLN A 49 37.52 8.45 4.35
CA GLN A 49 38.15 7.60 3.33
C GLN A 49 37.28 6.36 3.09
N GLU A 50 36.72 6.29 1.90
CA GLU A 50 35.93 5.15 1.43
C GLU A 50 36.80 3.99 0.95
N GLN A 51 36.24 2.80 1.00
CA GLN A 51 36.74 1.61 0.33
C GLN A 51 35.61 0.95 -0.45
N TRP A 52 35.89 0.68 -1.73
CA TRP A 52 35.05 -0.15 -2.58
C TRP A 52 35.63 -1.56 -2.62
N LEU A 53 34.82 -2.54 -2.24
CA LEU A 53 35.14 -3.97 -2.21
C LEU A 53 34.23 -4.72 -3.19
N PRO A 54 34.73 -5.67 -3.98
CA PRO A 54 33.86 -6.60 -4.70
C PRO A 54 33.08 -7.45 -3.69
N SER A 55 31.79 -7.67 -3.96
CA SER A 55 30.94 -8.48 -3.06
C SER A 55 31.36 -9.95 -3.07
N SER A 56 31.37 -10.57 -1.89
CA SER A 56 31.46 -12.01 -1.70
C SER A 56 30.12 -12.67 -1.36
N LYS A 57 29.03 -11.88 -1.18
CA LYS A 57 27.70 -12.44 -0.92
C LYS A 57 27.15 -13.09 -2.20
N PRO A 58 26.74 -14.37 -2.16
CA PRO A 58 26.24 -15.08 -3.33
C PRO A 58 24.88 -14.52 -3.78
N THR A 59 24.63 -14.57 -5.09
CA THR A 59 23.33 -14.26 -5.66
C THR A 59 22.21 -15.14 -5.06
N GLN A 60 21.14 -14.52 -4.57
CA GLN A 60 19.91 -15.19 -4.13
C GLN A 60 18.85 -15.11 -5.23
N CYS A 61 18.16 -16.21 -5.51
CA CYS A 61 17.02 -16.21 -6.43
C CYS A 61 16.08 -17.38 -6.10
N GLU A 62 14.84 -17.07 -5.74
CA GLU A 62 13.87 -18.06 -5.25
C GLU A 62 12.50 -17.92 -5.94
N VAL A 63 11.83 -19.05 -6.15
CA VAL A 63 10.46 -19.11 -6.68
C VAL A 63 9.61 -19.84 -5.65
N ILE A 64 8.65 -19.13 -5.07
CA ILE A 64 7.87 -19.54 -3.91
C ILE A 64 6.39 -19.58 -4.32
N ASN A 65 5.73 -20.73 -4.10
CA ASN A 65 4.35 -21.00 -4.49
C ASN A 65 3.61 -21.72 -3.36
N ASN A 66 2.32 -22.01 -3.55
CA ASN A 66 1.49 -22.80 -2.63
C ASN A 66 1.51 -22.26 -1.20
N ILE A 67 1.39 -20.93 -1.09
CA ILE A 67 1.38 -20.23 0.19
C ILE A 67 0.00 -20.39 0.82
N ALA A 68 -0.04 -21.00 2.01
CA ALA A 68 -1.26 -21.04 2.82
C ALA A 68 -1.64 -19.60 3.23
N ALA A 69 -2.75 -19.11 2.67
CA ALA A 69 -3.08 -17.69 2.55
C ALA A 69 -3.18 -16.88 3.87
N SER A 70 -3.38 -17.52 5.02
CA SER A 70 -3.79 -16.84 6.25
C SER A 70 -2.67 -16.16 7.05
N ASN A 71 -1.44 -16.70 7.02
CA ASN A 71 -0.38 -16.36 7.98
C ASN A 71 1.00 -16.05 7.37
N PHE A 72 1.10 -15.87 6.05
CA PHE A 72 2.39 -15.73 5.37
C PHE A 72 3.01 -14.34 5.54
N ASN A 73 4.13 -14.27 6.26
CA ASN A 73 4.93 -13.04 6.33
C ASN A 73 5.76 -12.88 5.05
N ILE A 74 5.25 -12.14 4.08
CA ILE A 74 5.94 -11.87 2.81
C ILE A 74 7.35 -11.29 3.03
N LEU A 75 7.56 -10.52 4.10
CA LEU A 75 8.88 -9.96 4.44
C LEU A 75 9.93 -11.02 4.82
N ARG A 76 9.53 -12.25 5.19
CA ARG A 76 10.49 -13.36 5.40
C ARG A 76 11.07 -13.89 4.09
N CYS A 77 10.29 -13.83 3.01
CA CYS A 77 10.67 -14.34 1.70
C CYS A 77 11.57 -13.38 0.92
N VAL A 78 11.71 -12.16 1.42
CA VAL A 78 12.74 -11.20 1.03
C VAL A 78 13.81 -11.06 2.10
N ASP A 79 14.04 -12.07 2.95
CA ASP A 79 15.17 -12.11 3.89
C ASP A 79 15.42 -10.77 4.64
N ILE A 80 14.34 -10.13 5.13
CA ILE A 80 14.41 -8.92 5.96
C ILE A 80 14.62 -9.34 7.41
N GLU A 81 15.49 -8.62 8.12
CA GLU A 81 15.88 -8.93 9.48
C GLU A 81 14.67 -8.85 10.45
N PRO A 82 14.53 -9.76 11.43
CA PRO A 82 13.34 -9.82 12.29
C PRO A 82 12.95 -8.48 12.96
N GLU A 83 13.94 -7.71 13.43
CA GLU A 83 13.71 -6.39 14.01
C GLU A 83 13.06 -5.42 13.01
N LEU A 84 13.59 -5.39 11.78
CA LEU A 84 13.10 -4.50 10.73
C LEU A 84 11.72 -4.94 10.23
N ARG A 85 11.45 -6.25 10.16
CA ARG A 85 10.11 -6.79 9.86
C ARG A 85 9.08 -6.35 10.89
N LEU A 86 9.42 -6.40 12.18
CA LEU A 86 8.56 -5.91 13.26
C LEU A 86 8.33 -4.40 13.15
N SER A 87 9.37 -3.62 12.89
CA SER A 87 9.27 -2.16 12.70
C SER A 87 8.39 -1.76 11.51
N LEU A 88 8.46 -2.49 10.40
CA LEU A 88 7.61 -2.27 9.21
C LEU A 88 6.13 -2.65 9.44
N LEU A 89 5.88 -3.69 10.24
CA LEU A 89 4.53 -4.10 10.61
C LEU A 89 3.87 -3.09 11.56
N LEU A 90 4.59 -2.67 12.61
CA LEU A 90 4.15 -1.69 13.61
C LEU A 90 4.20 -0.23 13.14
N LYS A 91 4.55 0.03 11.86
CA LYS A 91 4.74 1.37 11.26
C LYS A 91 5.79 2.25 11.97
N LEU A 92 6.75 1.66 12.68
CA LEU A 92 7.92 2.37 13.20
C LEU A 92 8.86 2.81 12.06
N ALA A 93 8.99 2.01 11.01
CA ALA A 93 9.75 2.32 9.82
C ALA A 93 8.84 2.63 8.62
N LYS A 94 9.21 3.63 7.79
CA LYS A 94 8.51 3.93 6.53
C LYS A 94 8.67 2.77 5.55
N ARG A 95 7.55 2.30 4.97
CA ARG A 95 7.57 1.36 3.85
C ARG A 95 7.99 2.11 2.59
N SER A 96 9.10 1.69 2.00
CA SER A 96 9.57 2.18 0.70
C SER A 96 10.36 1.08 -0.02
N GLY A 97 10.44 1.16 -1.35
CA GLY A 97 11.13 0.19 -2.20
C GLY A 97 10.58 -1.22 -2.01
N ILE A 98 11.46 -2.21 -1.78
CA ILE A 98 11.05 -3.61 -1.59
C ILE A 98 10.09 -3.82 -0.39
N ALA A 99 10.11 -2.94 0.62
CA ALA A 99 9.22 -3.05 1.78
C ALA A 99 7.76 -2.62 1.52
N GLU A 100 7.49 -1.95 0.39
CA GLU A 100 6.12 -1.64 -0.07
C GLU A 100 5.32 -2.91 -0.42
N ILE A 101 5.97 -4.07 -0.52
CA ILE A 101 5.32 -5.35 -0.73
C ILE A 101 4.27 -5.70 0.36
N LEU A 102 4.43 -5.17 1.58
CA LEU A 102 3.41 -5.27 2.64
C LEU A 102 2.05 -4.70 2.19
N ASP A 103 2.06 -3.70 1.32
CA ASP A 103 0.89 -2.94 0.91
C ASP A 103 0.23 -3.51 -0.37
N TYR A 104 0.75 -4.62 -0.91
CA TYR A 104 0.07 -5.44 -1.92
C TYR A 104 -1.40 -5.73 -1.53
N SER A 105 -2.33 -5.40 -2.42
CA SER A 105 -3.76 -5.26 -2.11
C SER A 105 -4.63 -6.39 -2.66
N HIS A 106 -4.09 -7.29 -3.47
CA HIS A 106 -4.84 -8.43 -4.00
C HIS A 106 -4.76 -9.64 -3.06
N PRO A 107 -5.75 -10.55 -3.11
CA PRO A 107 -5.68 -11.83 -2.41
C PRO A 107 -4.39 -12.58 -2.77
N ILE A 108 -3.85 -13.30 -1.79
CA ILE A 108 -2.77 -14.27 -1.99
C ILE A 108 -3.42 -15.64 -1.89
N ASP A 109 -3.37 -16.41 -2.96
CA ASP A 109 -3.99 -17.72 -3.08
C ASP A 109 -2.99 -18.78 -3.58
N GLN A 110 -3.48 -19.98 -3.86
CA GLN A 110 -2.67 -21.09 -4.40
C GLN A 110 -2.12 -20.82 -5.81
N TYR A 111 -2.61 -19.80 -6.51
CA TYR A 111 -2.15 -19.38 -7.82
C TYR A 111 -1.27 -18.12 -7.77
N THR A 112 -1.02 -17.56 -6.57
CA THR A 112 -0.05 -16.48 -6.38
C THR A 112 1.37 -17.05 -6.26
N CYS A 113 2.23 -16.68 -7.20
CA CYS A 113 3.64 -17.01 -7.23
C CYS A 113 4.49 -15.78 -6.84
N PHE A 114 5.49 -16.00 -5.99
CA PHE A 114 6.47 -14.98 -5.61
C PHE A 114 7.83 -15.36 -6.19
N PHE A 115 8.46 -14.42 -6.89
CA PHE A 115 9.81 -14.57 -7.41
C PHE A 115 10.70 -13.52 -6.72
N TYR A 116 11.61 -13.97 -5.87
CA TYR A 116 12.58 -13.10 -5.18
C TYR A 116 13.93 -13.18 -5.89
N TYR A 117 14.59 -12.03 -6.05
CA TYR A 117 15.93 -11.93 -6.61
C TYR A 117 16.74 -10.88 -5.84
N SER A 118 17.92 -11.27 -5.37
CA SER A 118 18.87 -10.36 -4.73
C SER A 118 20.29 -10.63 -5.23
N TRP A 119 20.95 -9.58 -5.69
CA TRP A 119 22.29 -9.62 -6.25
C TRP A 119 23.07 -8.39 -5.83
N ILE A 120 24.27 -8.60 -5.29
CA ILE A 120 25.11 -7.54 -4.75
C ILE A 120 26.38 -7.46 -5.60
N LYS A 121 26.63 -6.30 -6.21
CA LYS A 121 27.82 -6.07 -7.05
C LYS A 121 29.05 -5.78 -6.21
N HIS A 122 28.91 -4.85 -5.26
CA HIS A 122 30.01 -4.31 -4.48
C HIS A 122 29.53 -3.78 -3.13
N GLU A 123 30.49 -3.60 -2.23
CA GLU A 123 30.30 -3.05 -0.89
C GLU A 123 31.18 -1.80 -0.75
N GLN A 124 30.60 -0.72 -0.25
CA GLN A 124 31.27 0.54 0.07
C GLN A 124 31.39 0.61 1.60
N THR A 125 32.60 0.80 2.15
CA THR A 125 32.83 0.86 3.61
C THR A 125 33.75 2.01 4.01
N LEU A 126 33.65 2.42 5.28
CA LEU A 126 34.58 3.39 5.88
C LEU A 126 35.90 2.70 6.27
N ARG A 127 37.03 3.14 5.68
CA ARG A 127 38.37 2.57 6.00
C ARG A 127 38.85 2.91 7.40
N LYS A 128 38.56 4.12 7.85
CA LYS A 128 39.06 4.70 9.10
C LYS A 128 38.12 5.81 9.52
N LEU A 129 37.60 5.76 10.75
CA LEU A 129 36.80 6.84 11.31
C LEU A 129 37.68 8.02 11.72
N LEU A 130 38.19 8.75 10.72
CA LEU A 130 38.80 10.08 10.88
C LEU A 130 37.72 11.13 11.18
N GLY A 131 36.94 10.92 12.24
CA GLY A 131 35.72 11.67 12.46
C GLY A 131 35.00 11.46 13.79
N VAL A 132 35.59 10.78 14.79
CA VAL A 132 34.94 10.62 16.12
C VAL A 132 34.51 11.97 16.72
N GLN A 133 35.28 13.04 16.48
CA GLN A 133 34.92 14.40 16.87
C GLN A 133 33.80 15.03 16.00
N GLU A 134 33.71 14.74 14.70
CA GLU A 134 32.58 15.19 13.86
C GLU A 134 31.29 14.45 14.24
N ILE A 135 31.35 13.13 14.41
CA ILE A 135 30.25 12.28 14.89
C ILE A 135 29.80 12.75 16.27
N SER A 136 30.72 13.02 17.20
CA SER A 136 30.39 13.54 18.54
C SER A 136 29.71 14.92 18.48
N LYS A 137 30.15 15.82 17.59
CA LYS A 137 29.50 17.13 17.37
C LYS A 137 28.10 16.98 16.78
N GLN A 138 27.91 16.14 15.77
CA GLN A 138 26.60 15.86 15.17
C GLN A 138 25.65 15.21 16.19
N TRP A 139 26.13 14.16 16.89
CA TRP A 139 25.38 13.42 17.91
C TRP A 139 24.97 14.30 19.09
N SER A 140 25.80 15.27 19.49
CA SER A 140 25.47 16.23 20.56
C SER A 140 24.18 17.03 20.31
N SER A 141 23.70 17.09 19.06
CA SER A 141 22.43 17.73 18.67
C SER A 141 21.26 16.75 18.43
N ARG A 142 21.50 15.43 18.37
CA ARG A 142 20.51 14.43 17.89
C ARG A 142 20.41 13.24 18.84
N VAL A 143 19.44 13.32 19.76
CA VAL A 143 19.35 12.49 20.99
C VAL A 143 18.97 11.02 20.75
N THR A 144 18.36 10.66 19.61
CA THR A 144 17.83 9.29 19.35
C THR A 144 18.75 8.36 18.55
N ALA A 145 19.93 8.83 18.11
CA ALA A 145 20.85 8.02 17.33
C ALA A 145 21.49 6.90 18.19
N THR A 146 21.45 5.67 17.71
CA THR A 146 22.11 4.50 18.35
C THR A 146 23.26 3.94 17.50
N HIS A 147 23.19 4.09 16.18
CA HIS A 147 24.19 3.56 15.22
C HIS A 147 24.58 4.60 14.14
N VAL A 148 25.64 4.28 13.40
CA VAL A 148 26.11 4.98 12.20
C VAL A 148 26.16 3.99 11.03
N ILE A 149 25.77 4.41 9.82
CA ILE A 149 25.99 3.62 8.60
C ILE A 149 27.49 3.62 8.27
N THR A 150 28.19 2.51 8.55
CA THR A 150 29.64 2.35 8.28
C THR A 150 29.93 1.57 7.00
N GLY A 151 28.91 0.91 6.42
CA GLY A 151 28.99 0.25 5.13
C GLY A 151 27.65 0.20 4.39
N ILE A 152 27.71 0.15 3.06
CA ILE A 152 26.56 0.01 2.17
C ILE A 152 26.87 -1.06 1.11
N ARG A 153 25.99 -2.03 0.94
CA ARG A 153 26.04 -2.99 -0.17
C ARG A 153 25.14 -2.52 -1.29
N PHE A 154 25.66 -2.48 -2.51
CA PHE A 154 24.96 -1.99 -3.70
C PHE A 154 24.68 -3.11 -4.69
N GLY A 155 23.50 -3.05 -5.31
CA GLY A 155 23.07 -4.03 -6.29
C GLY A 155 21.57 -3.94 -6.60
N ILE A 156 20.96 -5.09 -6.86
CA ILE A 156 19.56 -5.26 -7.21
C ILE A 156 18.89 -6.09 -6.12
N ASP A 157 17.74 -5.65 -5.65
CA ASP A 157 16.90 -6.36 -4.70
C ASP A 157 15.45 -6.23 -5.13
N LEU A 158 14.77 -7.36 -5.36
CA LEU A 158 13.59 -7.43 -6.22
C LEU A 158 12.62 -8.53 -5.77
N VAL A 159 11.33 -8.23 -5.77
CA VAL A 159 10.25 -9.22 -5.83
C VAL A 159 9.32 -8.95 -7.00
N MET A 160 8.99 -10.02 -7.72
CA MET A 160 7.79 -10.10 -8.54
C MET A 160 6.71 -10.87 -7.77
N ILE A 161 5.50 -10.32 -7.71
CA ILE A 161 4.29 -11.08 -7.41
C ILE A 161 3.58 -11.33 -8.73
N LEU A 162 3.24 -12.59 -8.98
CA LEU A 162 2.64 -13.10 -10.20
C LEU A 162 1.33 -13.80 -9.86
N GLN A 163 0.21 -13.28 -10.36
CA GLN A 163 -1.03 -14.05 -10.34
C GLN A 163 -1.04 -14.99 -11.55
N LEU A 164 -1.05 -16.30 -11.30
CA LEU A 164 -1.04 -17.34 -12.32
C LEU A 164 -2.48 -17.76 -12.70
N PRO A 165 -2.71 -18.25 -13.94
CA PRO A 165 -4.00 -18.82 -14.31
C PRO A 165 -4.28 -20.13 -13.57
N SER A 166 -5.54 -20.42 -13.30
CA SER A 166 -5.99 -21.62 -12.55
C SER A 166 -5.88 -22.94 -13.32
N GLN A 167 -5.53 -22.90 -14.60
CA GLN A 167 -5.38 -24.06 -15.48
C GLN A 167 -4.01 -24.73 -15.25
N ALA A 168 -4.03 -25.98 -14.76
CA ALA A 168 -2.83 -26.74 -14.38
C ALA A 168 -1.76 -26.79 -15.49
N ASP A 169 -2.15 -27.12 -16.71
CA ASP A 169 -1.23 -27.23 -17.86
C ASP A 169 -0.50 -25.92 -18.21
N ILE A 170 -1.07 -24.77 -17.85
CA ILE A 170 -0.45 -23.45 -18.08
C ILE A 170 0.38 -23.06 -16.86
N TYR A 171 -0.14 -23.30 -15.65
CA TYR A 171 0.58 -23.12 -14.38
C TYR A 171 1.94 -23.82 -14.39
N ASP A 172 1.99 -25.11 -14.76
CA ASP A 172 3.25 -25.87 -14.79
C ASP A 172 4.23 -25.37 -15.86
N LYS A 173 3.73 -24.93 -17.03
CA LYS A 173 4.56 -24.33 -18.09
C LYS A 173 5.18 -23.02 -17.63
N ILE A 174 4.38 -22.12 -17.05
CA ILE A 174 4.87 -20.86 -16.51
C ILE A 174 5.87 -21.12 -15.38
N HIS A 175 5.57 -22.04 -14.46
CA HIS A 175 6.49 -22.37 -13.38
C HIS A 175 7.83 -22.93 -13.91
N SER A 176 7.81 -23.74 -14.98
CA SER A 176 9.03 -24.20 -15.66
C SER A 176 9.84 -23.03 -16.22
N ILE A 177 9.20 -22.05 -16.86
CA ILE A 177 9.85 -20.83 -17.37
C ILE A 177 10.45 -20.01 -16.21
N LEU A 178 9.74 -19.85 -15.10
CA LEU A 178 10.27 -19.15 -13.92
C LEU A 178 11.48 -19.86 -13.31
N ARG A 179 11.49 -21.21 -13.25
CA ARG A 179 12.69 -21.98 -12.82
C ARG A 179 13.86 -21.76 -13.79
N LYS A 180 13.63 -21.79 -15.11
CA LYS A 180 14.64 -21.48 -16.13
C LYS A 180 15.22 -20.07 -15.94
N ILE A 181 14.39 -19.06 -15.68
CA ILE A 181 14.83 -17.69 -15.39
C ILE A 181 15.70 -17.65 -14.12
N ARG A 182 15.23 -18.27 -13.02
CA ARG A 182 15.98 -18.39 -11.75
C ARG A 182 17.36 -19.00 -11.98
N ASP A 183 17.43 -20.12 -12.69
CA ASP A 183 18.68 -20.88 -12.89
C ASP A 183 19.69 -20.13 -13.77
N ILE A 184 19.22 -19.24 -14.66
CA ILE A 184 20.10 -18.32 -15.40
C ILE A 184 20.53 -17.16 -14.49
N LEU A 185 19.63 -16.56 -13.71
CA LEU A 185 19.95 -15.43 -12.83
C LEU A 185 20.91 -15.78 -11.68
N LEU A 186 20.86 -17.02 -11.19
CA LEU A 186 21.84 -17.58 -10.23
C LEU A 186 23.22 -17.84 -10.86
N ASN A 187 23.30 -17.96 -12.19
CA ASN A 187 24.55 -18.21 -12.87
C ASN A 187 25.25 -16.89 -13.20
N GLU A 188 26.13 -16.44 -12.31
CA GLU A 188 26.87 -15.18 -12.43
C GLU A 188 27.74 -15.05 -13.69
N LYS A 189 27.98 -16.16 -14.43
CA LYS A 189 28.66 -16.15 -15.73
C LYS A 189 27.71 -15.88 -16.92
N LYS A 190 26.39 -15.86 -16.72
CA LYS A 190 25.38 -15.56 -17.75
C LYS A 190 24.68 -14.25 -17.43
N TYR A 191 24.99 -13.22 -18.22
CA TYR A 191 24.41 -11.88 -18.05
C TYR A 191 23.00 -11.74 -18.64
N ARG A 192 22.69 -12.52 -19.68
CA ARG A 192 21.45 -12.41 -20.46
C ARG A 192 20.51 -13.59 -20.29
N VAL A 193 19.25 -13.31 -19.96
CA VAL A 193 18.16 -14.29 -19.98
C VAL A 193 17.49 -14.24 -21.36
N VAL A 194 17.66 -15.30 -22.15
CA VAL A 194 17.01 -15.42 -23.47
C VAL A 194 15.79 -16.32 -23.35
N LEU A 195 14.62 -15.73 -23.57
CA LEU A 195 13.34 -16.41 -23.67
C LEU A 195 12.94 -16.56 -25.14
N THR A 196 12.32 -17.68 -25.49
CA THR A 196 11.78 -17.89 -26.84
C THR A 196 10.49 -17.08 -27.05
N PRO A 197 10.09 -16.76 -28.29
CA PRO A 197 8.84 -16.03 -28.56
C PRO A 197 7.60 -16.70 -27.96
N LYS A 198 7.59 -18.04 -27.89
CA LYS A 198 6.51 -18.82 -27.25
C LYS A 198 6.49 -18.65 -25.73
N GLU A 199 7.65 -18.62 -25.08
CA GLU A 199 7.77 -18.37 -23.64
C GLU A 199 7.34 -16.94 -23.30
N ASN A 200 7.80 -15.93 -24.06
CA ASN A 200 7.37 -14.54 -23.87
C ASN A 200 5.85 -14.38 -24.01
N ASN A 201 5.25 -14.93 -25.07
CA ASN A 201 3.79 -14.86 -25.29
C ASN A 201 3.00 -15.50 -24.13
N LEU A 202 3.46 -16.62 -23.58
CA LEU A 202 2.86 -17.25 -22.40
C LEU A 202 2.98 -16.39 -21.13
N LEU A 203 4.10 -15.69 -20.94
CA LEU A 203 4.28 -14.78 -19.81
C LEU A 203 3.46 -13.48 -19.96
N GLU A 204 3.30 -12.95 -21.17
CA GLU A 204 2.62 -11.67 -21.40
C GLU A 204 1.09 -11.76 -21.35
N ASN A 205 0.49 -12.86 -21.83
CA ASN A 205 -0.97 -12.96 -22.00
C ASN A 205 -1.77 -13.32 -20.74
N PHE A 206 -1.13 -13.91 -19.72
CA PHE A 206 -1.84 -14.50 -18.57
C PHE A 206 -1.37 -14.01 -17.20
N LEU A 207 -0.29 -13.21 -17.13
CA LEU A 207 0.32 -12.81 -15.86
C LEU A 207 -0.06 -11.40 -15.47
N LYS A 208 -0.71 -11.26 -14.31
CA LYS A 208 -0.69 -10.00 -13.58
C LYS A 208 0.61 -9.90 -12.81
N LEU A 209 1.57 -9.14 -13.34
CA LEU A 209 2.83 -8.81 -12.68
C LEU A 209 2.68 -7.59 -11.77
N LYS A 210 3.19 -7.68 -10.54
CA LYS A 210 3.50 -6.52 -9.70
C LYS A 210 4.94 -6.62 -9.20
N VAL A 211 5.73 -5.58 -9.43
CA VAL A 211 7.14 -5.51 -9.02
C VAL A 211 7.30 -4.60 -7.81
N TYR A 212 8.20 -5.00 -6.90
CA TYR A 212 8.73 -4.19 -5.80
C TYR A 212 10.25 -4.32 -5.76
N SER A 213 10.99 -3.22 -5.74
CA SER A 213 12.46 -3.24 -5.76
C SER A 213 13.08 -2.08 -4.99
N ASN A 214 14.37 -2.22 -4.64
CA ASN A 214 15.20 -1.10 -4.20
C ASN A 214 15.51 -0.10 -5.33
N ALA A 215 15.46 -0.54 -6.59
CA ALA A 215 15.65 0.30 -7.77
C ALA A 215 14.30 0.76 -8.33
N SER A 216 14.04 2.08 -8.33
CA SER A 216 12.77 2.68 -8.78
C SER A 216 12.38 2.27 -10.20
N MET A 217 13.36 2.23 -11.11
CA MET A 217 13.18 1.81 -12.51
C MET A 217 12.61 0.40 -12.68
N LEU A 218 12.77 -0.50 -11.70
CA LEU A 218 12.21 -1.87 -11.76
C LEU A 218 10.76 -1.91 -11.26
N THR A 219 10.38 -1.06 -10.30
CA THR A 219 9.06 -1.07 -9.64
C THR A 219 7.90 -0.72 -10.58
N GLY A 220 8.15 0.02 -11.66
CA GLY A 220 7.16 0.37 -12.68
C GLY A 220 6.93 -0.69 -13.76
N VAL A 221 7.77 -1.73 -13.83
CA VAL A 221 7.79 -2.65 -14.98
C VAL A 221 6.62 -3.65 -14.93
N THR A 222 5.87 -3.74 -16.04
CA THR A 222 4.70 -4.64 -16.19
C THR A 222 4.97 -5.92 -16.97
N LYS A 223 6.11 -6.04 -17.68
CA LYS A 223 6.51 -7.25 -18.41
C LYS A 223 7.79 -7.87 -17.86
N ILE A 224 7.82 -9.21 -17.80
CA ILE A 224 9.02 -9.96 -17.36
C ILE A 224 10.18 -9.79 -18.36
N SER A 225 9.90 -9.75 -19.66
CA SER A 225 10.88 -9.49 -20.73
C SER A 225 11.63 -8.17 -20.52
N ASP A 226 10.89 -7.08 -20.30
CA ASP A 226 11.45 -5.76 -20.02
C ASP A 226 12.23 -5.77 -18.70
N LEU A 227 11.69 -6.40 -17.65
CA LEU A 227 12.34 -6.45 -16.33
C LEU A 227 13.71 -7.15 -16.39
N LEU A 228 13.81 -8.25 -17.13
CA LEU A 228 15.06 -8.97 -17.34
C LEU A 228 16.10 -8.11 -18.09
N SER A 229 15.64 -7.28 -19.03
CA SER A 229 16.50 -6.34 -19.76
C SER A 229 17.00 -5.21 -18.86
N HIS A 230 16.16 -4.69 -17.95
CA HIS A 230 16.58 -3.71 -16.94
C HIS A 230 17.56 -4.31 -15.91
N ILE A 231 17.38 -5.58 -15.50
CA ILE A 231 18.33 -6.30 -14.63
C ILE A 231 19.70 -6.43 -15.32
N GLU A 232 19.74 -6.79 -16.61
CA GLU A 232 20.99 -6.84 -17.39
C GLU A 232 21.64 -5.46 -17.51
N LEU A 233 20.86 -4.41 -17.75
CA LEU A 233 21.31 -3.02 -17.81
C LEU A 233 21.95 -2.54 -16.51
N ILE A 234 21.34 -2.81 -15.34
CA ILE A 234 21.91 -2.47 -14.02
C ILE A 234 23.18 -3.30 -13.74
N LYS A 235 23.21 -4.58 -14.14
CA LYS A 235 24.41 -5.44 -13.97
C LYS A 235 25.64 -4.91 -14.71
N ASN A 236 25.40 -4.30 -15.87
CA ASN A 236 26.43 -3.74 -16.74
C ASN A 236 26.86 -2.32 -16.31
N HIS A 237 25.98 -1.54 -15.68
CA HIS A 237 26.25 -0.15 -15.26
C HIS A 237 26.26 0.00 -13.74
N SER A 238 27.46 -0.03 -13.13
CA SER A 238 27.63 0.04 -11.66
C SER A 238 26.98 1.26 -11.00
N LYS A 239 26.88 2.39 -11.71
CA LYS A 239 26.22 3.63 -11.23
C LYS A 239 24.72 3.47 -10.99
N LEU A 240 24.07 2.46 -11.59
CA LEU A 240 22.64 2.20 -11.43
C LEU A 240 22.32 1.21 -10.30
N CYS A 241 23.36 0.64 -9.66
CA CYS A 241 23.18 -0.21 -8.49
C CYS A 241 22.69 0.64 -7.31
N CYS A 242 21.58 0.25 -6.71
CA CYS A 242 21.00 0.94 -5.54
C CYS A 242 21.43 0.24 -4.24
N PRO A 243 21.39 0.91 -3.07
CA PRO A 243 21.60 0.25 -1.78
C PRO A 243 20.66 -0.94 -1.58
N VAL A 244 21.22 -2.06 -1.10
CA VAL A 244 20.53 -3.31 -0.76
C VAL A 244 20.61 -3.57 0.75
N THR A 245 21.76 -3.30 1.36
CA THR A 245 21.99 -3.52 2.81
C THR A 245 22.81 -2.39 3.41
N TYR A 246 22.40 -1.91 4.58
CA TYR A 246 23.21 -1.07 5.45
C TYR A 246 23.93 -1.92 6.49
N ILE A 247 25.22 -1.66 6.65
CA ILE A 247 26.05 -2.16 7.74
C ILE A 247 26.12 -1.02 8.76
N LEU A 248 25.55 -1.27 9.94
CA LEU A 248 25.37 -0.29 11.00
C LEU A 248 26.29 -0.64 12.15
N GLN A 249 27.05 0.33 12.65
CA GLN A 249 27.88 0.15 13.84
C GLN A 249 27.39 1.02 15.00
N THR A 250 27.38 0.48 16.22
CA THR A 250 26.94 1.19 17.44
C THR A 250 27.76 2.46 17.67
N ILE A 251 27.12 3.58 18.01
CA ILE A 251 27.84 4.82 18.36
C ILE A 251 28.73 4.59 19.58
N ALA A 252 28.31 3.72 20.51
CA ALA A 252 29.09 3.32 21.67
C ALA A 252 30.43 2.65 21.32
N SER A 253 30.48 1.74 20.35
CA SER A 253 31.77 1.12 19.94
C SER A 253 32.66 2.06 19.13
N LEU A 254 32.06 3.03 18.43
CA LEU A 254 32.79 4.05 17.67
C LEU A 254 33.38 5.16 18.56
N CYS A 255 32.75 5.45 19.69
CA CYS A 255 33.11 6.57 20.57
C CYS A 255 33.57 6.07 21.95
N HIS A 256 34.86 5.73 22.07
CA HIS A 256 35.50 5.36 23.35
C HIS A 256 35.59 6.50 24.41
N ALA A 257 34.76 7.55 24.33
CA ALA A 257 34.84 8.76 25.15
C ALA A 257 33.85 8.74 26.32
N HIS A 258 34.35 9.02 27.53
CA HIS A 258 33.73 8.62 28.80
C HIS A 258 32.53 9.43 29.33
N GLU A 259 32.01 10.43 28.62
CA GLU A 259 31.25 11.52 29.29
C GLU A 259 29.72 11.50 29.12
N ARG A 260 29.14 10.68 28.23
CA ARG A 260 27.68 10.48 28.15
C ARG A 260 27.34 9.04 27.81
N LYS A 261 26.34 8.47 28.50
CA LYS A 261 25.74 7.19 28.08
C LYS A 261 25.12 7.36 26.70
N ALA A 262 25.66 6.66 25.71
CA ALA A 262 25.06 6.58 24.39
C ALA A 262 23.66 5.96 24.48
N PRO A 263 22.70 6.34 23.61
CA PRO A 263 21.46 5.60 23.47
C PRO A 263 21.76 4.14 23.12
N GLU A 264 21.42 3.22 24.02
CA GLU A 264 21.61 1.79 23.83
C GLU A 264 20.43 1.21 23.03
N PHE A 265 20.74 0.35 22.06
CA PHE A 265 19.76 -0.45 21.35
C PHE A 265 19.83 -1.90 21.84
N THR A 266 18.70 -2.40 22.34
CA THR A 266 18.53 -3.79 22.77
C THR A 266 17.72 -4.56 21.74
N THR A 267 18.25 -5.68 21.25
CA THR A 267 17.49 -6.61 20.40
C THR A 267 16.46 -7.39 21.21
N LEU A 268 15.29 -7.62 20.64
CA LEU A 268 14.27 -8.51 21.18
C LEU A 268 14.60 -9.98 20.85
N SER A 269 14.07 -10.92 21.64
CA SER A 269 14.27 -12.33 21.35
C SER A 269 13.51 -12.75 20.08
N PHE A 270 14.09 -13.67 19.30
CA PHE A 270 13.48 -14.17 18.07
C PHE A 270 12.06 -14.73 18.30
N THR A 271 11.84 -15.41 19.43
CA THR A 271 10.52 -15.91 19.85
C THR A 271 9.52 -14.77 20.01
N LEU A 272 9.87 -13.74 20.79
CA LEU A 272 8.99 -12.59 21.04
C LEU A 272 8.64 -11.83 19.75
N ILE A 273 9.63 -11.67 18.85
CA ILE A 273 9.38 -11.08 17.53
C ILE A 273 8.41 -11.95 16.73
N ASN A 274 8.59 -13.28 16.70
CA ASN A 274 7.69 -14.18 15.99
C ASN A 274 6.25 -14.14 16.53
N ASP A 275 6.08 -14.08 17.85
CA ASP A 275 4.76 -14.06 18.49
C ASP A 275 4.00 -12.76 18.14
N LEU A 276 4.68 -11.61 18.25
CA LEU A 276 4.17 -10.30 17.81
C LEU A 276 3.84 -10.29 16.31
N GLU A 277 4.75 -10.78 15.46
CA GLU A 277 4.55 -10.83 14.01
C GLU A 277 3.35 -11.69 13.64
N HIS A 278 3.24 -12.89 14.22
CA HIS A 278 2.15 -13.82 13.95
C HIS A 278 0.80 -13.18 14.29
N TYR A 279 0.70 -12.54 15.45
CA TYR A 279 -0.50 -11.82 15.86
C TYR A 279 -0.83 -10.63 14.93
N MET A 280 0.14 -9.75 14.69
CA MET A 280 -0.06 -8.55 13.88
C MET A 280 -0.42 -8.88 12.43
N LEU A 281 0.15 -9.96 11.87
CA LEU A 281 -0.18 -10.43 10.53
C LEU A 281 -1.59 -11.01 10.43
N GLN A 282 -2.04 -11.80 11.43
CA GLN A 282 -3.41 -12.33 11.46
C GLN A 282 -4.47 -11.22 11.49
N CYS A 283 -4.26 -10.21 12.34
CA CYS A 283 -5.18 -9.08 12.40
C CYS A 283 -5.11 -8.27 11.09
N ARG A 284 -3.91 -7.99 10.57
CA ARG A 284 -3.71 -7.26 9.30
C ARG A 284 -4.36 -7.97 8.11
N SER A 285 -4.20 -9.28 7.95
CA SER A 285 -4.71 -10.03 6.80
C SER A 285 -6.24 -10.03 6.78
N ARG A 286 -6.87 -10.31 7.94
CA ARG A 286 -8.32 -10.23 8.12
C ARG A 286 -8.86 -8.80 7.95
N MET A 287 -8.19 -7.78 8.48
CA MET A 287 -8.59 -6.38 8.29
C MET A 287 -8.49 -5.93 6.83
N LYS A 288 -7.46 -6.38 6.08
CA LYS A 288 -7.37 -6.15 4.63
C LYS A 288 -8.50 -6.82 3.85
N TYR A 289 -8.83 -8.08 4.21
CA TYR A 289 -9.95 -8.80 3.61
C TYR A 289 -11.27 -8.05 3.82
N LEU A 290 -11.58 -7.69 5.07
CA LEU A 290 -12.75 -6.89 5.45
C LEU A 290 -12.85 -5.59 4.63
N GLU A 291 -11.74 -4.84 4.52
CA GLU A 291 -11.72 -3.58 3.76
C GLU A 291 -11.95 -3.80 2.25
N ALA A 292 -11.42 -4.89 1.68
CA ALA A 292 -11.63 -5.24 0.27
C ALA A 292 -13.07 -5.69 0.00
N SER A 293 -13.62 -6.58 0.82
CA SER A 293 -15.00 -7.09 0.69
C SER A 293 -16.05 -6.00 0.89
N LEU A 294 -15.81 -5.04 1.78
CA LEU A 294 -16.69 -3.86 1.93
C LEU A 294 -16.70 -2.99 0.67
N LYS A 295 -15.52 -2.69 0.09
CA LYS A 295 -15.41 -1.92 -1.16
C LYS A 295 -16.06 -2.66 -2.34
N GLU A 296 -15.90 -3.97 -2.43
CA GLU A 296 -16.52 -4.78 -3.48
C GLU A 296 -18.05 -4.84 -3.33
N ASN A 297 -18.56 -4.96 -2.11
CA ASN A 297 -20.01 -4.97 -1.89
C ASN A 297 -20.64 -3.58 -2.09
N GLN A 298 -19.92 -2.49 -1.80
CA GLN A 298 -20.36 -1.12 -2.08
C GLN A 298 -20.63 -0.88 -3.57
N THR A 299 -19.86 -1.50 -4.48
CA THR A 299 -20.04 -1.34 -5.93
C THR A 299 -21.11 -2.25 -6.53
N LYS A 300 -21.59 -3.27 -5.79
CA LYS A 300 -22.63 -4.19 -6.25
C LYS A 300 -24.03 -3.68 -5.90
N SER A 301 -24.99 -3.97 -6.78
CA SER A 301 -26.41 -3.59 -6.57
C SER A 301 -27.07 -4.22 -5.33
N LEU A 302 -26.39 -5.12 -4.61
CA LEU A 302 -26.81 -5.65 -3.31
C LEU A 302 -27.21 -4.55 -2.32
N CYS A 303 -26.48 -3.42 -2.32
CA CYS A 303 -26.68 -2.35 -1.34
C CYS A 303 -28.09 -1.73 -1.40
N LYS A 304 -28.79 -1.75 -2.54
CA LYS A 304 -30.15 -1.14 -2.66
C LYS A 304 -31.25 -1.87 -1.89
N HIS A 305 -31.04 -3.11 -1.45
CA HIS A 305 -32.05 -3.88 -0.71
C HIS A 305 -31.66 -4.20 0.75
N HIS A 306 -30.38 -3.99 1.12
CA HIS A 306 -29.88 -4.21 2.49
C HIS A 306 -29.04 -3.03 3.00
N GLN A 307 -29.37 -1.81 2.56
CA GLN A 307 -28.53 -0.61 2.81
C GLN A 307 -28.31 -0.33 4.30
N GLN A 308 -29.33 -0.55 5.13
CA GLN A 308 -29.22 -0.41 6.59
C GLN A 308 -28.18 -1.37 7.17
N LEU A 309 -28.28 -2.67 6.89
CA LEU A 309 -27.36 -3.68 7.42
C LEU A 309 -25.94 -3.50 6.87
N PHE A 310 -25.78 -3.02 5.63
CA PHE A 310 -24.48 -2.62 5.08
C PHE A 310 -23.90 -1.40 5.83
N ASN A 311 -24.70 -0.38 6.13
CA ASN A 311 -24.26 0.81 6.89
C ASN A 311 -23.89 0.45 8.34
N GLU A 312 -24.67 -0.43 9.00
CA GLU A 312 -24.37 -0.97 10.33
C GLU A 312 -23.04 -1.74 10.33
N THR A 313 -22.85 -2.65 9.36
CA THR A 313 -21.61 -3.42 9.17
C THR A 313 -20.42 -2.52 8.90
N SER A 314 -20.58 -1.49 8.06
CA SER A 314 -19.54 -0.49 7.78
C SER A 314 -19.18 0.35 9.02
N THR A 315 -20.17 0.68 9.85
CA THR A 315 -19.96 1.40 11.13
C THR A 315 -19.23 0.51 12.14
N GLN A 316 -19.56 -0.78 12.21
CA GLN A 316 -18.82 -1.76 13.03
C GLN A 316 -17.37 -1.92 12.53
N PHE A 317 -17.15 -1.98 11.23
CA PHE A 317 -15.81 -2.04 10.63
C PHE A 317 -14.92 -0.87 11.06
N LEU A 318 -15.44 0.37 11.04
CA LEU A 318 -14.68 1.54 11.49
C LEU A 318 -14.26 1.41 12.96
N LYS A 319 -15.19 1.02 13.86
CA LYS A 319 -14.88 0.78 15.28
C LYS A 319 -13.80 -0.29 15.47
N VAL A 320 -13.88 -1.41 14.76
CA VAL A 320 -12.88 -2.49 14.82
C VAL A 320 -11.53 -2.02 14.25
N LYS A 321 -11.55 -1.19 13.20
CA LYS A 321 -10.34 -0.59 12.60
C LYS A 321 -9.64 0.36 13.57
N ASP A 322 -10.40 1.16 14.34
CA ASP A 322 -9.84 2.06 15.35
C ASP A 322 -9.20 1.28 16.50
N ILE A 323 -9.86 0.22 17.00
CA ILE A 323 -9.28 -0.68 18.03
C ILE A 323 -7.98 -1.34 17.51
N TYR A 324 -7.98 -1.84 16.27
CA TYR A 324 -6.78 -2.41 15.65
C TYR A 324 -5.64 -1.39 15.52
N MET A 325 -5.95 -0.14 15.15
CA MET A 325 -4.98 0.94 15.06
C MET A 325 -4.42 1.35 16.43
N HIS A 326 -5.26 1.38 17.47
CA HIS A 326 -4.85 1.60 18.86
C HIS A 326 -3.89 0.50 19.34
N GLU A 327 -4.23 -0.79 19.17
CA GLU A 327 -3.37 -1.89 19.58
C GLU A 327 -2.04 -1.92 18.81
N MET A 328 -2.06 -1.64 17.51
CA MET A 328 -0.83 -1.48 16.72
C MET A 328 0.06 -0.36 17.29
N HIS A 329 -0.51 0.79 17.66
CA HIS A 329 0.24 1.89 18.28
C HIS A 329 0.77 1.52 19.67
N ARG A 330 -0.05 0.87 20.50
CA ARG A 330 0.35 0.34 21.82
C ARG A 330 1.55 -0.60 21.72
N PHE A 331 1.51 -1.59 20.81
CA PHE A 331 2.63 -2.50 20.58
C PHE A 331 3.85 -1.78 20.01
N ALA A 332 3.68 -0.79 19.11
CA ALA A 332 4.77 0.06 18.63
C ALA A 332 5.48 0.78 19.80
N THR A 333 4.72 1.39 20.70
CA THR A 333 5.24 2.05 21.91
C THR A 333 5.95 1.07 22.84
N LEU A 334 5.36 -0.11 23.12
CA LEU A 334 5.98 -1.14 23.96
C LEU A 334 7.30 -1.69 23.36
N VAL A 335 7.38 -1.86 22.04
CA VAL A 335 8.60 -2.29 21.33
C VAL A 335 9.69 -1.23 21.39
N VAL A 336 9.35 0.04 21.16
CA VAL A 336 10.27 1.18 21.35
C VAL A 336 10.78 1.25 22.79
N ASP A 337 9.90 1.05 23.77
CA ASP A 337 10.24 1.05 25.19
C ASP A 337 11.19 -0.09 25.58
N ALA A 338 10.95 -1.29 25.05
CA ALA A 338 11.75 -2.48 25.32
C ALA A 338 13.13 -2.44 24.64
N ARG A 339 13.20 -1.93 23.40
CA ARG A 339 14.47 -1.71 22.67
C ARG A 339 15.35 -0.65 23.32
N ASN A 340 14.76 0.38 23.93
CA ASN A 340 15.49 1.37 24.75
C ASN A 340 15.89 0.84 26.14
N ARG A 341 15.11 -0.08 26.72
CA ARG A 341 15.27 -0.53 28.12
C ARG A 341 14.94 -2.03 28.21
N PRO A 342 15.94 -2.93 28.31
CA PRO A 342 15.73 -4.38 28.41
C PRO A 342 14.72 -4.77 29.51
N ALA A 343 14.76 -4.05 30.64
CA ALA A 343 13.85 -4.25 31.77
C ALA A 343 12.36 -4.03 31.45
N LYS A 344 11.99 -3.46 30.29
CA LYS A 344 10.59 -3.30 29.86
C LYS A 344 10.08 -4.44 28.96
N ILE A 345 10.93 -5.39 28.53
CA ILE A 345 10.54 -6.51 27.63
C ILE A 345 9.35 -7.30 28.18
N PHE A 346 9.26 -7.51 29.49
CA PHE A 346 8.14 -8.25 30.11
C PHE A 346 6.76 -7.62 29.85
N LYS A 347 6.68 -6.31 29.61
CA LYS A 347 5.42 -5.63 29.31
C LYS A 347 4.83 -6.06 27.97
N ILE A 348 5.67 -6.43 27.01
CA ILE A 348 5.24 -6.98 25.72
C ILE A 348 4.58 -8.36 25.95
N ASN A 349 5.23 -9.23 26.73
CA ASN A 349 4.66 -10.54 27.09
C ASN A 349 3.34 -10.39 27.83
N GLN A 350 3.25 -9.45 28.77
CA GLN A 350 2.00 -9.16 29.49
C GLN A 350 0.89 -8.69 28.53
N ALA A 351 1.21 -7.82 27.56
CA ALA A 351 0.26 -7.36 26.55
C ALA A 351 -0.18 -8.47 25.57
N LEU A 352 0.69 -9.42 25.24
CA LEU A 352 0.32 -10.60 24.44
C LEU A 352 -0.64 -11.56 25.17
N HIS A 353 -0.78 -11.46 26.50
CA HIS A 353 -1.60 -12.35 27.31
C HIS A 353 -2.76 -11.64 28.05
N ASN A 354 -3.02 -10.36 27.77
CA ASN A 354 -4.00 -9.54 28.49
C ASN A 354 -5.49 -9.80 28.14
N GLY A 355 -5.78 -10.70 27.19
CA GLY A 355 -7.13 -11.04 26.73
C GLY A 355 -7.83 -9.98 25.86
N GLU A 356 -7.33 -8.73 25.81
CA GLU A 356 -7.80 -7.70 24.87
C GLU A 356 -7.49 -8.13 23.42
N LEU A 357 -6.37 -8.84 23.26
CA LEU A 357 -5.93 -9.51 22.05
C LEU A 357 -7.02 -10.41 21.41
N GLU A 358 -7.67 -11.24 22.23
CA GLU A 358 -8.69 -12.19 21.78
C GLU A 358 -10.02 -11.48 21.49
N LYS A 359 -10.37 -10.43 22.25
CA LYS A 359 -11.55 -9.60 21.97
C LYS A 359 -11.46 -8.95 20.58
N LEU A 360 -10.28 -8.49 20.16
CA LEU A 360 -10.10 -7.95 18.81
C LEU A 360 -10.23 -9.04 17.73
N LYS A 361 -9.62 -10.22 17.93
CA LYS A 361 -9.76 -11.36 17.00
C LYS A 361 -11.22 -11.79 16.82
N GLU A 362 -11.96 -11.84 17.92
CA GLU A 362 -13.39 -12.18 17.96
C GLU A 362 -14.23 -11.11 17.24
N SER A 363 -14.00 -9.83 17.54
CA SER A 363 -14.69 -8.71 16.86
C SER A 363 -14.45 -8.71 15.34
N ILE A 364 -13.23 -9.03 14.91
CA ILE A 364 -12.88 -9.22 13.50
C ILE A 364 -13.61 -10.43 12.91
N HIS A 365 -13.71 -11.54 13.66
CA HIS A 365 -14.36 -12.76 13.17
C HIS A 365 -15.86 -12.57 12.96
N GLN A 366 -16.57 -12.00 13.94
CA GLN A 366 -18.00 -11.69 13.86
C GLN A 366 -18.32 -10.77 12.67
N LEU A 367 -17.44 -9.81 12.38
CA LEU A 367 -17.61 -8.91 11.26
C LEU A 367 -17.42 -9.60 9.89
N ILE A 368 -16.52 -10.59 9.81
CA ILE A 368 -16.39 -11.46 8.62
C ILE A 368 -17.69 -12.25 8.42
N GLU A 369 -18.21 -12.90 9.46
CA GLU A 369 -19.47 -13.65 9.38
C GLU A 369 -20.65 -12.77 8.96
N ASN A 370 -20.74 -11.53 9.48
CA ASN A 370 -21.78 -10.57 9.08
C ASN A 370 -21.71 -10.23 7.58
N LEU A 371 -20.50 -10.08 7.02
CA LEU A 371 -20.29 -9.82 5.59
C LEU A 371 -20.59 -11.04 4.70
N GLU A 372 -20.23 -12.24 5.14
CA GLU A 372 -20.56 -13.49 4.45
C GLU A 372 -22.08 -13.74 4.44
N ASN A 373 -22.77 -13.46 5.56
CA ASN A 373 -24.22 -13.50 5.66
C ASN A 373 -24.90 -12.48 4.73
N LEU A 374 -24.45 -11.23 4.72
CA LEU A 374 -24.91 -10.18 3.78
C LEU A 374 -24.79 -10.63 2.32
N THR A 375 -23.63 -11.17 1.96
CA THR A 375 -23.33 -11.63 0.60
C THR A 375 -24.24 -12.80 0.20
N THR A 376 -24.46 -13.74 1.12
CA THR A 376 -25.33 -14.92 0.91
C THR A 376 -26.80 -14.52 0.78
N GLN A 377 -27.30 -13.61 1.63
CA GLN A 377 -28.69 -13.12 1.55
C GLN A 377 -28.96 -12.36 0.25
N GLY A 378 -28.01 -11.53 -0.21
CA GLY A 378 -28.10 -10.86 -1.51
C GLY A 378 -28.17 -11.84 -2.69
N LEU A 379 -27.36 -12.90 -2.66
CA LEU A 379 -27.39 -13.98 -3.66
C LEU A 379 -28.73 -14.73 -3.67
N VAL A 380 -29.30 -15.06 -2.50
CA VAL A 380 -30.60 -15.73 -2.41
C VAL A 380 -31.72 -14.85 -2.98
N ASN A 381 -31.76 -13.56 -2.62
CA ASN A 381 -32.80 -12.65 -3.10
C ASN A 381 -32.69 -12.37 -4.61
N THR A 382 -31.47 -12.27 -5.15
CA THR A 382 -31.25 -12.12 -6.60
C THR A 382 -31.74 -13.36 -7.36
N ASN A 383 -31.46 -14.56 -6.86
CA ASN A 383 -31.95 -15.81 -7.44
C ASN A 383 -33.49 -15.96 -7.34
N LEU A 384 -34.11 -15.47 -6.26
CA LEU A 384 -35.57 -15.48 -6.11
C LEU A 384 -36.23 -14.47 -7.07
N GLN A 385 -35.67 -13.28 -7.24
CA GLN A 385 -36.16 -12.32 -8.24
C GLN A 385 -36.02 -12.88 -9.66
N GLN A 386 -34.89 -13.48 -10.03
CA GLN A 386 -34.71 -14.12 -11.34
C GLN A 386 -35.68 -15.28 -11.56
N LYS A 387 -35.96 -16.12 -10.55
CA LYS A 387 -36.98 -17.17 -10.64
C LYS A 387 -38.41 -16.63 -10.75
N HIS A 388 -38.73 -15.52 -10.08
CA HIS A 388 -40.01 -14.83 -10.25
C HIS A 388 -40.16 -14.31 -11.69
N PHE A 389 -39.16 -13.61 -12.23
CA PHE A 389 -39.18 -13.17 -13.64
C PHE A 389 -39.32 -14.35 -14.61
N ALA A 390 -38.60 -15.46 -14.39
CA ALA A 390 -38.73 -16.67 -15.20
C ALA A 390 -40.16 -17.25 -15.17
N SER A 391 -40.85 -17.19 -14.02
CA SER A 391 -42.24 -17.65 -13.88
C SER A 391 -43.28 -16.74 -14.54
N PHE A 392 -42.96 -15.48 -14.82
CA PHE A 392 -43.81 -14.58 -15.62
C PHE A 392 -43.57 -14.74 -17.13
N THR A 393 -42.37 -15.14 -17.56
CA THR A 393 -42.06 -15.34 -18.99
C THR A 393 -42.59 -16.65 -19.61
N THR A 394 -43.19 -17.54 -18.82
CA THR A 394 -43.72 -18.84 -19.31
C THR A 394 -45.24 -18.94 -19.35
N THR A 395 -45.98 -17.92 -18.95
CA THR A 395 -47.46 -17.90 -18.97
C THR A 395 -48.08 -17.15 -20.15
N GLU A 396 -47.28 -16.53 -21.03
CA GLU A 396 -47.76 -15.94 -22.29
C GLU A 396 -47.44 -16.81 -23.51
N ARG A 397 -48.08 -17.98 -23.62
CA ARG A 397 -48.40 -18.62 -24.91
C ARG A 397 -49.46 -19.71 -24.77
N HIS A 398 -50.50 -19.59 -25.58
CA HIS A 398 -51.65 -20.50 -25.78
C HIS A 398 -52.75 -20.51 -24.70
N SER A 399 -53.79 -19.72 -24.97
CA SER A 399 -55.15 -20.01 -24.49
C SER A 399 -56.21 -19.71 -25.58
N SER A 400 -56.49 -20.72 -26.39
CA SER A 400 -57.73 -20.92 -27.15
C SER A 400 -57.89 -22.43 -27.25
N THR A 401 -58.91 -23.09 -26.70
CA THR A 401 -60.27 -22.68 -26.27
C THR A 401 -60.78 -23.62 -25.16
N SER A 402 -61.83 -23.24 -24.42
CA SER A 402 -62.86 -24.10 -23.76
C SER A 402 -62.37 -25.42 -23.08
N ASP A 403 -62.45 -25.63 -21.76
CA ASP A 403 -63.66 -25.50 -20.92
C ASP A 403 -63.39 -25.71 -19.41
N ASN A 404 -64.20 -25.03 -18.60
CA ASN A 404 -64.75 -25.42 -17.29
C ASN A 404 -63.88 -25.84 -16.06
N ILE A 405 -64.09 -25.07 -14.97
CA ILE A 405 -64.10 -25.49 -13.54
C ILE A 405 -62.70 -25.81 -12.95
N ILE A 406 -62.16 -25.14 -11.92
CA ILE A 406 -62.74 -24.43 -10.76
C ILE A 406 -62.07 -23.04 -10.59
N THR A 407 -62.85 -21.99 -10.40
CA THR A 407 -62.36 -20.68 -9.96
C THR A 407 -62.65 -20.46 -8.48
N ASP A 408 -61.59 -20.35 -7.69
CA ASP A 408 -61.67 -19.81 -6.35
C ASP A 408 -60.55 -18.76 -6.22
N LYS A 409 -60.91 -17.46 -6.25
CA LYS A 409 -60.14 -16.38 -5.60
C LYS A 409 -60.72 -14.97 -5.69
N TYR A 410 -60.72 -14.35 -4.51
CA TYR A 410 -60.57 -12.93 -4.19
C TYR A 410 -61.72 -11.94 -4.48
N SER A 411 -62.45 -11.69 -3.40
CA SER A 411 -62.59 -10.35 -2.81
C SER A 411 -61.94 -10.44 -1.40
N LEU A 412 -61.37 -9.45 -0.72
CA LEU A 412 -61.01 -8.04 -0.92
C LEU A 412 -60.29 -7.61 0.40
N ILE A 413 -59.86 -6.34 0.49
CA ILE A 413 -59.52 -5.58 1.73
C ILE A 413 -58.06 -5.64 2.24
N ASN A 414 -57.32 -4.59 1.90
CA ASN A 414 -56.40 -3.91 2.82
C ASN A 414 -57.19 -3.27 3.96
N SER A 415 -56.72 -3.41 5.20
CA SER A 415 -57.01 -2.42 6.25
C SER A 415 -55.97 -2.46 7.37
N ASP A 416 -55.29 -1.35 7.60
CA ASP A 416 -54.43 -1.13 8.76
C ASP A 416 -55.20 -1.23 10.08
N SER A 417 -54.55 -1.70 11.16
CA SER A 417 -54.61 -1.04 12.48
C SER A 417 -53.71 -1.68 13.55
N HIS A 418 -53.01 -0.80 14.26
CA HIS A 418 -52.53 -0.89 15.66
C HIS A 418 -51.90 -2.18 16.23
N ASN A 419 -50.58 -2.08 16.42
CA ASN A 419 -49.92 -2.05 17.74
C ASN A 419 -50.33 -3.10 18.80
N ARG A 420 -49.53 -4.18 18.93
CA ARG A 420 -49.37 -4.95 20.19
C ARG A 420 -47.94 -5.47 20.35
N ASN A 421 -47.32 -5.14 21.49
CA ASN A 421 -46.17 -5.87 22.03
C ASN A 421 -46.61 -7.25 22.56
N LEU A 422 -45.80 -8.28 22.29
CA LEU A 422 -45.65 -9.60 22.93
C LEU A 422 -44.90 -10.45 21.87
N GLY A 423 -43.80 -11.17 22.12
CA GLY A 423 -43.29 -11.73 23.37
C GLY A 423 -43.15 -13.24 23.20
N SER A 424 -41.98 -13.79 23.52
CA SER A 424 -41.61 -15.23 23.55
C SER A 424 -41.18 -15.96 22.26
N ASN A 425 -40.05 -16.66 22.42
CA ASN A 425 -39.45 -17.81 21.72
C ASN A 425 -40.26 -18.55 20.65
N ASP A 426 -39.63 -18.79 19.48
CA ASP A 426 -40.12 -19.74 18.46
C ASP A 426 -38.98 -20.64 17.90
N PRO A 427 -39.01 -21.97 18.11
CA PRO A 427 -37.97 -22.91 17.67
C PRO A 427 -38.13 -23.35 16.21
N LEU A 428 -38.10 -22.39 15.27
CA LEU A 428 -38.21 -22.67 13.82
C LEU A 428 -36.92 -22.42 13.00
N LYS A 429 -35.82 -22.00 13.63
CA LYS A 429 -34.53 -21.73 12.94
C LYS A 429 -33.65 -22.96 12.65
N GLU A 430 -33.93 -24.14 13.22
CA GLU A 430 -33.10 -25.33 12.97
C GLU A 430 -33.56 -26.18 11.78
N LYS A 431 -34.86 -26.21 11.46
CA LYS A 431 -35.39 -27.05 10.36
C LYS A 431 -34.96 -26.56 8.97
N SER A 432 -34.64 -25.28 8.80
CA SER A 432 -34.16 -24.73 7.52
C SER A 432 -32.69 -25.05 7.22
N LYS A 433 -31.86 -25.35 8.22
CA LYS A 433 -30.45 -25.74 8.01
C LYS A 433 -30.25 -27.18 7.52
N LEU A 434 -31.17 -28.10 7.81
CA LEU A 434 -31.05 -29.52 7.39
C LEU A 434 -31.55 -29.82 5.96
N SER A 435 -32.31 -28.93 5.32
CA SER A 435 -32.90 -29.20 3.99
C SER A 435 -32.01 -28.82 2.81
N LEU A 436 -30.96 -28.01 3.01
CA LEU A 436 -30.09 -27.54 1.93
C LEU A 436 -28.91 -28.48 1.60
N THR A 437 -28.50 -29.34 2.53
CA THR A 437 -27.41 -30.32 2.31
C THR A 437 -27.82 -31.57 1.54
N ASN A 438 -29.12 -31.82 1.39
CA ASN A 438 -29.65 -33.03 0.73
C ASN A 438 -30.08 -32.83 -0.74
N LEU A 439 -29.92 -31.63 -1.32
CA LEU A 439 -30.34 -31.33 -2.70
C LEU A 439 -29.20 -31.31 -3.75
N HIS A 440 -28.05 -31.93 -3.44
CA HIS A 440 -26.91 -32.08 -4.37
C HIS A 440 -26.41 -33.52 -4.55
N LYS A 441 -27.22 -34.53 -4.18
CA LYS A 441 -26.94 -35.95 -4.44
C LYS A 441 -28.17 -36.74 -4.90
N LYS A 442 -28.64 -36.49 -6.12
CA LYS A 442 -29.33 -37.49 -6.98
C LYS A 442 -29.51 -36.98 -8.41
N THR A 443 -29.59 -37.93 -9.35
CA THR A 443 -30.03 -37.80 -10.77
C THR A 443 -29.21 -36.86 -11.68
N THR A 444 -28.66 -37.29 -12.83
CA THR A 444 -28.57 -38.65 -13.41
C THR A 444 -27.55 -38.66 -14.55
N ILE A 445 -26.73 -39.71 -14.66
CA ILE A 445 -26.33 -40.26 -15.97
C ILE A 445 -26.53 -41.77 -15.87
N LYS A 446 -27.27 -42.35 -16.82
CA LYS A 446 -27.31 -43.78 -17.05
C LYS A 446 -27.22 -44.05 -18.55
N ASP A 447 -26.09 -44.69 -18.89
CA ASP A 447 -25.94 -45.82 -19.81
C ASP A 447 -26.55 -45.74 -21.23
N ASN A 448 -25.67 -45.94 -22.23
CA ASN A 448 -25.72 -47.20 -22.98
C ASN A 448 -24.38 -47.54 -23.68
N SER A 449 -23.96 -48.81 -23.54
CA SER A 449 -23.16 -49.66 -24.48
C SER A 449 -21.93 -49.08 -25.23
N SER A 450 -20.79 -49.78 -25.39
CA SER A 450 -20.35 -51.13 -24.97
C SER A 450 -18.91 -51.41 -25.42
N SER A 451 -18.15 -52.23 -24.68
CA SER A 451 -17.29 -53.36 -25.16
C SER A 451 -15.93 -53.54 -24.45
N ALA A 452 -15.61 -54.81 -24.15
CA ALA A 452 -14.29 -55.44 -24.00
C ALA A 452 -13.28 -54.97 -22.90
N LEU A 453 -13.28 -55.73 -21.81
CA LEU A 453 -12.16 -56.09 -20.92
C LEU A 453 -11.22 -57.15 -21.58
N PRO A 454 -10.09 -57.65 -20.99
CA PRO A 454 -9.29 -57.26 -19.80
C PRO A 454 -7.73 -57.28 -20.10
N PRO A 455 -6.79 -57.71 -19.22
CA PRO A 455 -6.12 -56.89 -18.19
C PRO A 455 -4.56 -57.01 -18.14
N ALA A 456 -3.87 -56.17 -17.35
CA ALA A 456 -2.61 -56.54 -16.66
C ALA A 456 -2.15 -55.60 -15.51
N HIS A 457 -2.18 -56.13 -14.29
CA HIS A 457 -1.14 -56.08 -13.25
C HIS A 457 -0.46 -54.77 -12.74
N THR A 458 -0.69 -54.55 -11.43
CA THR A 458 0.29 -54.44 -10.32
C THR A 458 0.77 -53.10 -9.73
N ASN A 459 0.65 -53.09 -8.39
CA ASN A 459 1.54 -52.54 -7.36
C ASN A 459 1.40 -51.07 -6.90
N ALA A 460 0.67 -50.98 -5.78
CA ALA A 460 0.71 -49.97 -4.74
C ALA A 460 2.12 -49.55 -4.25
N HIS A 461 2.22 -48.38 -3.62
CA HIS A 461 2.36 -48.34 -2.16
C HIS A 461 1.93 -47.00 -1.53
N HIS A 462 1.40 -47.12 -0.32
CA HIS A 462 0.82 -46.12 0.57
C HIS A 462 1.64 -44.84 0.85
N SER A 463 0.93 -43.76 1.19
CA SER A 463 1.29 -42.92 2.34
C SER A 463 0.03 -42.59 3.15
N SER A 464 0.19 -42.41 4.47
CA SER A 464 -0.87 -42.55 5.47
C SER A 464 -1.33 -41.24 6.11
N LEU A 465 -2.65 -41.10 6.28
CA LEU A 465 -3.27 -40.20 7.25
C LEU A 465 -3.25 -40.85 8.65
N PRO A 466 -3.20 -40.03 9.71
CA PRO A 466 -4.15 -40.17 10.81
C PRO A 466 -4.82 -38.81 11.10
N GLN A 467 -6.14 -38.73 11.04
CA GLN A 467 -7.11 -39.11 12.08
C GLN A 467 -7.02 -38.26 13.36
N TRP A 468 -8.10 -37.51 13.54
CA TRP A 468 -8.48 -36.63 14.64
C TRP A 468 -8.93 -37.46 15.85
N TYR A 469 -8.60 -37.01 17.05
CA TYR A 469 -9.26 -37.44 18.28
C TYR A 469 -9.94 -36.26 18.96
N VAL A 470 -11.22 -36.46 19.27
CA VAL A 470 -12.02 -35.62 20.17
C VAL A 470 -11.84 -36.16 21.58
N THR A 471 -11.57 -35.29 22.54
CA THR A 471 -11.82 -35.57 23.97
C THR A 471 -12.65 -34.45 24.56
N MET A 472 -13.73 -34.83 25.25
CA MET A 472 -14.62 -33.90 25.92
C MET A 472 -14.09 -33.47 27.28
N SER A 473 -14.50 -32.27 27.69
CA SER A 473 -14.36 -31.73 29.03
C SER A 473 -15.06 -32.60 30.08
N THR A 474 -14.40 -32.85 31.21
CA THR A 474 -15.08 -33.17 32.48
C THR A 474 -15.08 -31.95 33.39
N SER A 475 -16.19 -31.78 34.10
CA SER A 475 -16.44 -30.73 35.09
C SER A 475 -15.44 -30.74 36.25
N ASP A 476 -15.26 -29.58 36.89
CA ASP A 476 -15.50 -29.52 38.33
C ASP A 476 -16.19 -28.22 38.73
N LYS A 477 -17.10 -28.33 39.71
CA LYS A 477 -17.88 -27.22 40.28
C LYS A 477 -17.26 -26.81 41.60
N ILE A 478 -17.11 -25.50 41.83
CA ILE A 478 -17.15 -24.94 43.19
C ILE A 478 -18.06 -23.71 43.15
N ASP A 479 -19.16 -23.80 43.88
CA ASP A 479 -20.05 -22.70 44.22
C ASP A 479 -19.47 -21.90 45.40
N HIS A 480 -19.68 -20.58 45.45
CA HIS A 480 -20.17 -19.91 46.66
C HIS A 480 -20.56 -18.43 46.45
N SER A 481 -21.86 -18.18 46.54
CA SER A 481 -22.55 -17.09 47.26
C SER A 481 -22.16 -15.61 47.08
N GLU A 482 -23.16 -14.87 46.59
CA GLU A 482 -23.63 -13.52 46.96
C GLU A 482 -23.09 -12.89 48.28
N ASN A 483 -22.87 -11.56 48.27
CA ASN A 483 -23.81 -10.60 48.92
C ASN A 483 -23.36 -9.12 48.86
N HIS A 484 -24.35 -8.22 48.63
CA HIS A 484 -24.43 -6.79 49.04
C HIS A 484 -23.24 -5.82 48.75
N PHE A 485 -23.37 -4.48 48.65
CA PHE A 485 -24.37 -3.53 49.13
C PHE A 485 -24.44 -2.28 48.22
N LYS A 486 -25.48 -1.43 48.35
CA LYS A 486 -25.66 -0.18 47.57
C LYS A 486 -24.95 1.03 48.22
N GLN A 487 -24.96 2.14 47.47
CA GLN A 487 -25.16 3.52 47.96
C GLN A 487 -23.92 4.34 48.34
N ARG A 488 -23.61 5.38 47.54
CA ARG A 488 -23.91 6.78 47.89
C ARG A 488 -23.77 7.74 46.72
N LEU A 489 -24.67 8.70 46.67
CA LEU A 489 -24.71 9.88 45.79
C LEU A 489 -25.01 11.10 46.69
N SER A 490 -24.79 12.30 46.15
CA SER A 490 -25.18 13.65 46.64
C SER A 490 -24.43 14.31 47.81
N SER A 491 -23.68 15.36 47.47
CA SER A 491 -23.68 16.74 48.05
C SER A 491 -22.70 17.55 47.17
N GLN A 492 -23.08 18.43 46.24
CA GLN A 492 -23.77 19.75 46.31
C GLN A 492 -23.01 20.86 47.06
N VAL A 493 -23.29 22.12 46.64
CA VAL A 493 -22.79 23.44 47.13
C VAL A 493 -21.43 23.87 46.53
N SER A 494 -21.22 25.06 45.93
CA SER A 494 -22.12 26.13 45.41
C SER A 494 -21.36 27.06 44.43
N ALA A 495 -22.09 27.81 43.59
CA ALA A 495 -21.57 28.94 42.82
C ALA A 495 -21.50 30.24 43.66
N PRO A 496 -20.94 31.34 43.12
CA PRO A 496 -21.84 32.44 42.77
C PRO A 496 -21.58 33.11 41.40
N GLU A 497 -22.62 33.74 40.87
CA GLU A 497 -22.64 34.54 39.63
C GLU A 497 -22.26 36.01 39.87
N ILE A 498 -21.76 36.71 38.84
CA ILE A 498 -22.04 38.16 38.61
C ILE A 498 -22.20 38.39 37.08
N SER A 499 -23.13 39.28 36.71
CA SER A 499 -23.50 39.67 35.34
C SER A 499 -23.34 41.20 35.14
N SER A 500 -23.56 41.85 33.99
CA SER A 500 -24.05 41.49 32.63
C SER A 500 -23.65 42.60 31.64
N THR A 501 -23.88 42.43 30.32
CA THR A 501 -24.50 43.45 29.42
C THR A 501 -24.63 42.96 27.97
N SER A 502 -25.67 43.42 27.27
CA SER A 502 -26.05 43.13 25.86
C SER A 502 -26.39 44.48 25.16
N PRO A 503 -26.92 44.58 23.90
CA PRO A 503 -27.14 43.60 22.82
C PRO A 503 -26.85 44.13 21.36
N LEU A 504 -27.28 43.35 20.35
CA LEU A 504 -27.71 43.73 18.98
C LEU A 504 -26.67 43.97 17.84
N SER A 505 -26.65 43.04 16.86
CA SER A 505 -26.99 43.36 15.45
C SER A 505 -27.45 42.08 14.72
N SER A 506 -28.50 42.17 13.90
CA SER A 506 -29.16 41.05 13.23
C SER A 506 -28.69 40.84 11.79
N SER A 507 -28.33 39.61 11.42
CA SER A 507 -28.15 39.21 10.01
C SER A 507 -29.49 38.85 9.35
N PRO A 508 -29.68 39.14 8.04
CA PRO A 508 -30.89 38.77 7.31
C PRO A 508 -30.94 37.26 6.98
N PRO A 509 -32.12 36.70 6.68
CA PRO A 509 -32.25 35.31 6.26
C PRO A 509 -31.65 35.10 4.86
N VAL A 510 -30.82 34.08 4.71
CA VAL A 510 -30.27 33.65 3.41
C VAL A 510 -31.32 32.80 2.68
N PRO A 511 -31.52 32.96 1.35
CA PRO A 511 -32.44 32.11 0.59
C PRO A 511 -31.94 30.66 0.51
N ASN A 512 -32.88 29.70 0.47
CA ASN A 512 -32.56 28.33 0.09
C ASN A 512 -32.29 28.29 -1.42
N ASP A 513 -31.02 28.21 -1.81
CA ASP A 513 -30.62 27.74 -3.13
C ASP A 513 -30.27 26.25 -3.05
N ASP A 514 -31.02 25.40 -3.76
CA ASP A 514 -30.77 23.96 -3.92
C ASP A 514 -29.54 23.71 -4.83
N THR A 515 -28.39 24.26 -4.42
CA THR A 515 -27.12 24.21 -5.16
C THR A 515 -26.37 22.91 -4.90
N ILE A 516 -26.53 21.96 -5.81
CA ILE A 516 -25.80 20.68 -5.77
C ILE A 516 -24.38 20.88 -6.31
N ASN A 517 -23.40 20.85 -5.40
CA ASN A 517 -21.98 20.89 -5.76
C ASN A 517 -21.50 19.51 -6.21
N ILE A 518 -21.09 19.38 -7.48
CA ILE A 518 -20.59 18.12 -8.06
C ILE A 518 -19.08 18.20 -8.26
N LEU A 519 -18.32 17.32 -7.59
CA LEU A 519 -16.87 17.22 -7.75
C LEU A 519 -16.50 16.07 -8.70
N LEU A 520 -15.90 16.40 -9.85
CA LEU A 520 -15.43 15.43 -10.84
C LEU A 520 -13.91 15.21 -10.71
N LEU A 521 -13.52 14.02 -10.25
CA LEU A 521 -12.12 13.63 -10.08
C LEU A 521 -11.65 12.71 -11.22
N GLY A 522 -10.41 12.91 -11.68
CA GLY A 522 -9.77 12.10 -12.71
C GLY A 522 -8.52 12.79 -13.25
N GLU A 523 -7.66 12.04 -13.94
CA GLU A 523 -6.38 12.53 -14.48
C GLU A 523 -6.56 13.61 -15.57
N THR A 524 -5.48 14.31 -15.93
CA THR A 524 -5.52 15.32 -17.01
C THR A 524 -5.74 14.64 -18.36
N GLY A 525 -6.56 15.23 -19.23
CA GLY A 525 -6.86 14.67 -20.56
C GLY A 525 -8.03 13.68 -20.64
N VAL A 526 -8.53 13.14 -19.51
CA VAL A 526 -9.64 12.15 -19.48
C VAL A 526 -11.04 12.68 -19.88
N GLY A 527 -11.10 13.83 -20.56
CA GLY A 527 -12.36 14.38 -21.10
C GLY A 527 -13.32 15.00 -20.08
N LYS A 528 -12.86 15.42 -18.88
CA LYS A 528 -13.74 16.02 -17.84
C LYS A 528 -14.57 17.20 -18.34
N SER A 529 -13.97 18.15 -19.08
CA SER A 529 -14.70 19.28 -19.69
C SER A 529 -15.67 18.82 -20.79
N THR A 530 -15.29 17.80 -21.57
CA THR A 530 -16.14 17.15 -22.57
C THR A 530 -17.36 16.50 -21.91
N PHE A 531 -17.18 15.84 -20.76
CA PHE A 531 -18.27 15.26 -19.98
C PHE A 531 -19.22 16.32 -19.43
N ILE A 532 -18.71 17.44 -18.90
CA ILE A 532 -19.55 18.55 -18.42
C ILE A 532 -20.39 19.13 -19.57
N ASN A 533 -19.78 19.38 -20.73
CA ASN A 533 -20.51 19.87 -21.90
C ASN A 533 -21.53 18.83 -22.39
N ALA A 534 -21.18 17.55 -22.49
CA ALA A 534 -22.12 16.49 -22.88
C ALA A 534 -23.29 16.35 -21.89
N PHE A 535 -23.02 16.43 -20.59
CA PHE A 535 -24.03 16.36 -19.53
C PHE A 535 -24.97 17.57 -19.57
N ALA A 536 -24.47 18.77 -19.85
CA ALA A 536 -25.29 19.97 -20.05
C ALA A 536 -26.25 19.81 -21.24
N ASN A 537 -25.76 19.30 -22.38
CA ASN A 537 -26.60 19.05 -23.55
C ASN A 537 -27.66 17.97 -23.27
N TYR A 538 -27.29 16.91 -22.53
CA TYR A 538 -28.21 15.85 -22.12
C TYR A 538 -29.35 16.36 -21.19
N LEU A 539 -29.08 17.35 -20.33
CA LEU A 539 -30.10 17.93 -19.46
C LEU A 539 -31.04 18.92 -20.16
N ILE A 540 -30.67 19.43 -21.34
CA ILE A 540 -31.40 20.51 -22.03
C ILE A 540 -32.16 20.00 -23.26
N PHE A 541 -31.65 18.98 -23.96
CA PHE A 541 -32.32 18.39 -25.11
C PHE A 541 -33.07 17.10 -24.73
N ASN A 542 -34.32 16.97 -25.18
CA ASN A 542 -35.19 15.84 -24.83
C ASN A 542 -34.90 14.58 -25.66
N SER A 543 -34.16 14.70 -26.77
CA SER A 543 -33.72 13.56 -27.59
C SER A 543 -32.34 13.83 -28.20
N PHE A 544 -31.69 12.76 -28.66
CA PHE A 544 -30.37 12.85 -29.30
C PHE A 544 -30.46 13.56 -30.66
N GLU A 545 -31.51 13.28 -31.44
CA GLU A 545 -31.78 13.90 -32.74
C GLU A 545 -32.04 15.41 -32.59
N GLN A 546 -32.67 15.82 -31.50
CA GLN A 546 -32.84 17.24 -31.16
C GLN A 546 -31.49 17.90 -30.83
N ALA A 547 -30.62 17.21 -30.08
CA ALA A 547 -29.28 17.70 -29.74
C ALA A 547 -28.36 17.78 -30.96
N GLU A 548 -28.44 16.83 -31.89
CA GLU A 548 -27.63 16.77 -33.11
C GLU A 548 -28.05 17.83 -34.16
N SER A 549 -29.34 18.19 -34.20
CA SER A 549 -29.87 19.23 -35.09
C SER A 549 -29.83 20.65 -34.51
N SER A 550 -29.41 20.81 -33.25
CA SER A 550 -29.29 22.10 -32.56
C SER A 550 -27.83 22.52 -32.39
N GLU A 551 -27.58 23.80 -32.13
CA GLU A 551 -26.23 24.25 -31.75
C GLU A 551 -25.92 23.77 -30.31
N PRO A 552 -24.85 22.99 -30.09
CA PRO A 552 -24.58 22.37 -28.80
C PRO A 552 -24.14 23.40 -27.76
N ILE A 553 -24.67 23.28 -26.55
CA ILE A 553 -24.39 24.19 -25.43
C ILE A 553 -23.02 23.85 -24.84
N VAL A 554 -22.07 24.76 -25.02
CA VAL A 554 -20.69 24.62 -24.53
C VAL A 554 -20.52 25.48 -23.27
N ILE A 555 -20.73 24.88 -22.10
CA ILE A 555 -20.53 25.56 -20.80
C ILE A 555 -19.04 25.85 -20.56
N ILE A 556 -18.16 24.94 -20.99
CA ILE A 556 -16.71 25.08 -20.86
C ILE A 556 -16.10 25.12 -22.28
N PRO A 557 -15.75 26.30 -22.81
CA PRO A 557 -15.17 26.43 -24.14
C PRO A 557 -13.81 25.74 -24.22
N VAL A 558 -13.63 24.88 -25.22
CA VAL A 558 -12.36 24.19 -25.50
C VAL A 558 -11.48 25.10 -26.36
N SER A 559 -10.90 26.14 -25.75
CA SER A 559 -9.95 27.03 -26.42
C SER A 559 -8.50 26.60 -26.17
N PHE A 560 -7.91 25.86 -27.10
CA PHE A 560 -6.45 25.71 -27.17
C PHE A 560 -5.85 26.86 -27.98
N THR A 561 -5.63 28.01 -27.34
CA THR A 561 -4.88 29.11 -27.97
C THR A 561 -3.40 28.75 -28.05
N GLN A 562 -2.98 28.23 -29.20
CA GLN A 562 -1.57 27.96 -29.54
C GLN A 562 -0.72 29.26 -29.65
N ASN A 563 -1.36 30.43 -29.53
CA ASN A 563 -0.72 31.75 -29.50
C ASN A 563 -0.35 32.16 -28.06
N GLY A 564 0.76 31.65 -27.54
CA GLY A 564 1.31 32.10 -26.25
C GLY A 564 2.50 31.31 -25.72
N ILE A 565 2.60 30.01 -26.06
CA ILE A 565 3.57 29.06 -25.48
C ILE A 565 5.03 29.54 -25.63
N GLY A 566 5.39 30.18 -26.75
CA GLY A 566 6.75 30.69 -26.99
C GLY A 566 7.20 31.76 -25.99
N ASN A 567 6.32 32.69 -25.61
CA ASN A 567 6.63 33.69 -24.59
C ASN A 567 6.71 33.06 -23.20
N ILE A 568 5.78 32.17 -22.87
CA ILE A 568 5.74 31.47 -21.57
C ILE A 568 7.03 30.67 -21.33
N ARG A 569 7.49 29.91 -22.33
CA ARG A 569 8.72 29.10 -22.21
C ARG A 569 9.94 29.95 -21.93
N ASN A 570 10.13 31.04 -22.68
CA ASN A 570 11.26 31.95 -22.49
C ASN A 570 11.19 32.64 -21.12
N THR A 571 9.99 33.06 -20.67
CA THR A 571 9.81 33.65 -19.34
C THR A 571 10.14 32.66 -18.21
N LEU A 572 9.68 31.42 -18.30
CA LEU A 572 9.99 30.36 -17.33
C LEU A 572 11.49 30.03 -17.32
N CYS A 573 12.10 29.83 -18.50
CA CYS A 573 13.54 29.57 -18.65
C CYS A 573 14.38 30.67 -17.99
N HIS A 574 14.07 31.94 -18.28
CA HIS A 574 14.75 33.10 -17.71
C HIS A 574 14.56 33.22 -16.19
N ALA A 575 13.34 32.97 -15.69
CA ALA A 575 13.04 33.02 -14.26
C ALA A 575 13.73 31.90 -13.48
N SER A 576 13.76 30.68 -14.02
CA SER A 576 14.52 29.56 -13.44
C SER A 576 16.02 29.86 -13.39
N ALA A 577 16.60 30.41 -14.47
CA ALA A 577 18.03 30.76 -14.48
C ALA A 577 18.37 31.84 -13.45
N LYS A 578 17.51 32.86 -13.28
CA LYS A 578 17.67 33.88 -12.21
C LYS A 578 17.55 33.28 -10.81
N LEU A 579 16.59 32.37 -10.59
CA LEU A 579 16.41 31.70 -9.30
C LEU A 579 17.61 30.80 -8.97
N ALA A 580 18.09 30.00 -9.91
CA ALA A 580 19.29 29.17 -9.73
C ALA A 580 20.53 30.03 -9.44
N HIS A 581 20.72 31.12 -10.18
CA HIS A 581 21.83 32.04 -9.94
C HIS A 581 21.78 32.63 -8.52
N PHE A 582 20.60 33.04 -8.05
CA PHE A 582 20.41 33.48 -6.66
C PHE A 582 20.75 32.37 -5.65
N LEU A 583 20.23 31.15 -5.84
CA LEU A 583 20.44 30.03 -4.91
C LEU A 583 21.91 29.62 -4.79
N ILE A 584 22.65 29.62 -5.90
CA ILE A 584 24.07 29.24 -5.97
C ILE A 584 24.98 30.37 -5.50
N TYR A 585 24.83 31.58 -6.04
CA TYR A 585 25.82 32.66 -5.91
C TYR A 585 25.47 33.74 -4.88
N THR A 586 24.19 33.93 -4.55
CA THR A 586 23.74 34.96 -3.59
C THR A 586 23.39 34.37 -2.24
N ALA A 587 22.63 33.28 -2.20
CA ALA A 587 22.22 32.60 -0.97
C ALA A 587 23.22 31.50 -0.53
N CYS A 588 24.11 31.06 -1.41
CA CYS A 588 25.04 29.94 -1.19
C CYS A 588 24.36 28.67 -0.64
N SER A 589 23.10 28.45 -1.06
CA SER A 589 22.20 27.42 -0.52
C SER A 589 22.37 26.06 -1.21
N THR A 590 22.86 26.03 -2.44
CA THR A 590 23.23 24.82 -3.19
C THR A 590 24.59 25.01 -3.85
N LYS A 591 25.32 23.90 -4.08
CA LYS A 591 26.56 23.91 -4.88
C LYS A 591 26.29 23.68 -6.37
N ASP A 592 25.24 22.93 -6.66
CA ASP A 592 24.84 22.51 -8.00
C ASP A 592 23.60 23.29 -8.48
N ASP A 593 23.37 23.28 -9.79
CA ASP A 593 22.20 23.88 -10.42
C ASP A 593 21.07 22.83 -10.54
N PRO A 594 20.00 22.94 -9.74
CA PRO A 594 18.94 21.94 -9.73
C PRO A 594 18.09 21.95 -11.01
N PHE A 595 18.04 23.08 -11.73
CA PHE A 595 17.25 23.19 -12.97
C PHE A 595 18.00 22.62 -14.16
N LEU A 596 19.31 22.88 -14.25
CA LEU A 596 20.16 22.29 -15.28
C LEU A 596 20.25 20.77 -15.10
N ASN A 597 20.42 20.29 -13.86
CA ASN A 597 20.43 18.85 -13.58
C ASN A 597 19.10 18.18 -13.99
N GLY A 598 17.96 18.78 -13.63
CA GLY A 598 16.65 18.25 -14.02
C GLY A 598 16.38 18.28 -15.54
N LEU A 599 16.88 19.30 -16.25
CA LEU A 599 16.82 19.35 -17.72
C LEU A 599 17.66 18.23 -18.35
N ALA A 600 18.90 18.04 -17.88
CA ALA A 600 19.77 16.97 -18.35
C ALA A 600 19.18 15.57 -18.07
N GLU A 601 18.60 15.35 -16.89
CA GLU A 601 17.89 14.11 -16.55
C GLU A 601 16.71 13.86 -17.51
N MET A 602 15.83 14.83 -17.74
CA MET A 602 14.71 14.70 -18.69
C MET A 602 15.18 14.43 -20.13
N ILE A 603 16.27 15.06 -20.58
CA ILE A 603 16.85 14.80 -21.91
C ILE A 603 17.37 13.36 -22.01
N VAL A 604 18.04 12.86 -20.99
CA VAL A 604 18.54 11.47 -20.95
C VAL A 604 17.38 10.47 -20.95
N GLU A 605 16.34 10.70 -20.15
CA GLU A 605 15.14 9.86 -20.09
C GLU A 605 14.38 9.83 -21.43
N GLU A 606 14.14 10.99 -22.04
CA GLU A 606 13.42 11.08 -23.33
C GLU A 606 14.25 10.56 -24.51
N THR A 607 15.57 10.75 -24.51
CA THR A 607 16.47 10.16 -25.50
C THR A 607 16.42 8.63 -25.42
N TYR A 608 16.42 8.07 -24.21
CA TYR A 608 16.27 6.63 -23.97
C TYR A 608 14.90 6.09 -24.46
N ILE A 609 13.81 6.85 -24.28
CA ILE A 609 12.50 6.50 -24.84
C ILE A 609 12.57 6.44 -26.37
N CYS A 610 13.25 7.40 -27.04
CA CYS A 610 13.43 7.40 -28.49
C CYS A 610 14.24 6.18 -29.00
N GLU A 611 15.29 5.77 -28.28
CA GLU A 611 16.13 4.62 -28.65
C GLU A 611 15.36 3.29 -28.61
N ILE A 612 14.43 3.15 -27.64
CA ILE A 612 13.56 1.98 -27.50
C ILE A 612 12.38 2.05 -28.49
N GLN A 613 11.70 3.19 -28.55
CA GLN A 613 10.52 3.43 -29.38
C GLN A 613 10.93 4.11 -30.69
N LYS A 614 11.59 3.35 -31.58
CA LYS A 614 12.18 3.80 -32.86
C LYS A 614 11.23 4.45 -33.88
N THR A 615 9.99 4.73 -33.53
CA THR A 615 8.92 5.24 -34.40
C THR A 615 8.03 6.29 -33.74
N ASN A 616 8.45 6.94 -32.64
CA ASN A 616 7.67 7.99 -32.00
C ASN A 616 8.26 9.39 -32.25
N ASP A 617 7.78 10.03 -33.32
CA ASP A 617 8.22 11.38 -33.74
C ASP A 617 7.99 12.44 -32.64
N PHE A 618 7.02 12.25 -31.75
CA PHE A 618 6.77 13.18 -30.63
C PHE A 618 7.88 13.17 -29.59
N ASN A 619 8.43 12.01 -29.22
CA ASN A 619 9.55 11.95 -28.27
C ASN A 619 10.81 12.56 -28.90
N ILE A 620 11.06 12.30 -30.19
CA ILE A 620 12.19 12.90 -30.92
C ILE A 620 12.05 14.44 -30.94
N GLN A 621 10.86 14.96 -31.21
CA GLN A 621 10.58 16.40 -31.15
C GLN A 621 10.72 16.96 -29.72
N LEU A 622 10.30 16.20 -28.70
CA LEU A 622 10.42 16.58 -27.30
C LEU A 622 11.89 16.68 -26.86
N VAL A 623 12.73 15.70 -27.19
CA VAL A 623 14.18 15.75 -26.95
C VAL A 623 14.79 16.99 -27.60
N GLN A 624 14.46 17.28 -28.86
CA GLN A 624 14.96 18.46 -29.57
C GLN A 624 14.57 19.78 -28.90
N GLU A 625 13.31 19.91 -28.44
CA GLU A 625 12.87 21.12 -27.73
C GLU A 625 13.39 21.21 -26.29
N LEU A 626 13.66 20.08 -25.61
CA LEU A 626 14.35 20.05 -24.31
C LEU A 626 15.82 20.47 -24.44
N SER A 627 16.60 19.93 -25.38
CA SER A 627 17.99 20.35 -25.62
C SER A 627 18.08 21.82 -26.06
N LYS A 628 17.09 22.31 -26.81
CA LYS A 628 16.98 23.74 -27.13
C LYS A 628 16.67 24.60 -25.91
N LEU A 629 15.84 24.11 -24.99
CA LEU A 629 15.54 24.78 -23.72
C LEU A 629 16.75 24.80 -22.78
N GLU A 630 17.51 23.71 -22.71
CA GLU A 630 18.79 23.60 -21.99
C GLU A 630 19.80 24.62 -22.51
N SER A 631 20.03 24.68 -23.83
CA SER A 631 20.94 25.67 -24.42
C SER A 631 20.49 27.13 -24.17
N GLN A 632 19.17 27.40 -24.22
CA GLN A 632 18.63 28.71 -23.86
C GLN A 632 18.87 29.04 -22.37
N TYR A 633 18.69 28.06 -21.49
CA TYR A 633 18.91 28.19 -20.06
C TYR A 633 20.38 28.49 -19.73
N GLU A 634 21.32 27.75 -20.32
CA GLU A 634 22.76 27.98 -20.17
C GLU A 634 23.17 29.38 -20.66
N GLN A 635 22.62 29.84 -21.80
CA GLN A 635 22.87 31.20 -22.31
C GLN A 635 22.40 32.27 -21.31
N HIS A 636 21.20 32.11 -20.72
CA HIS A 636 20.72 33.01 -19.68
C HIS A 636 21.62 32.96 -18.44
N MET A 637 21.96 31.78 -17.93
CA MET A 637 22.80 31.59 -16.76
C MET A 637 24.22 32.19 -16.97
N ASN A 638 24.82 32.02 -18.15
CA ASN A 638 26.13 32.61 -18.48
C ASN A 638 26.07 34.14 -18.64
N LYS A 639 24.93 34.69 -19.12
CA LYS A 639 24.70 36.13 -19.12
C LYS A 639 24.61 36.70 -17.70
N LEU A 640 23.94 36.01 -16.77
CA LEU A 640 23.85 36.44 -15.37
C LEU A 640 25.22 36.44 -14.67
N LYS A 641 26.00 35.38 -14.87
CA LYS A 641 27.39 35.27 -14.36
C LYS A 641 28.29 36.40 -14.87
N SER A 642 28.14 36.81 -16.14
CA SER A 642 28.98 37.86 -16.74
C SER A 642 28.54 39.28 -16.36
N THR A 643 27.25 39.53 -16.14
CA THR A 643 26.75 40.85 -15.71
C THR A 643 26.96 41.14 -14.23
N LYS A 644 27.23 40.12 -13.40
CA LYS A 644 27.26 40.23 -11.92
C LYS A 644 25.99 40.88 -11.36
N GLU A 645 24.85 40.62 -11.99
CA GLU A 645 23.54 41.15 -11.58
C GLU A 645 23.20 40.59 -10.18
N ASN A 646 23.16 41.46 -9.18
CA ASN A 646 22.99 41.06 -7.78
C ASN A 646 21.49 41.05 -7.44
N PHE A 647 20.93 39.86 -7.21
CA PHE A 647 19.50 39.69 -6.95
C PHE A 647 19.20 39.82 -5.47
N ASP A 648 18.34 40.77 -5.10
CA ASP A 648 17.73 40.78 -3.78
C ASP A 648 16.58 39.76 -3.69
N VAL A 649 16.11 39.53 -2.46
CA VAL A 649 15.00 38.61 -2.19
C VAL A 649 13.69 39.11 -2.81
N GLN A 650 13.52 40.42 -3.01
CA GLN A 650 12.33 41.00 -3.61
C GLN A 650 12.21 40.66 -5.10
N ALA A 651 13.32 40.70 -5.84
CA ALA A 651 13.37 40.24 -7.23
C ALA A 651 13.00 38.75 -7.35
N VAL A 652 13.41 37.91 -6.39
CA VAL A 652 13.02 36.50 -6.32
C VAL A 652 11.50 36.35 -6.09
N TYR A 653 10.90 37.14 -5.19
CA TYR A 653 9.45 37.11 -4.98
C TYR A 653 8.66 37.56 -6.22
N GLU A 654 9.11 38.58 -6.96
CA GLU A 654 8.45 38.97 -8.21
C GLU A 654 8.61 37.91 -9.31
N LEU A 655 9.74 37.20 -9.39
CA LEU A 655 9.89 36.03 -10.27
C LEU A 655 8.92 34.89 -9.89
N ILE A 656 8.82 34.55 -8.60
CA ILE A 656 7.86 33.55 -8.11
C ILE A 656 6.42 33.97 -8.43
N LYS A 657 6.10 35.26 -8.30
CA LYS A 657 4.78 35.81 -8.62
C LYS A 657 4.46 35.69 -10.11
N ILE A 658 5.39 36.03 -11.00
CA ILE A 658 5.28 35.82 -12.45
C ILE A 658 5.02 34.34 -12.77
N ILE A 659 5.81 33.44 -12.18
CA ILE A 659 5.65 31.98 -12.33
C ILE A 659 4.28 31.52 -11.82
N SER A 660 3.83 32.02 -10.66
CA SER A 660 2.56 31.64 -10.02
C SER A 660 1.30 32.11 -10.74
N ASN A 661 1.44 33.01 -11.72
CA ASN A 661 0.33 33.45 -12.56
C ASN A 661 0.00 32.43 -13.68
N TYR A 662 0.88 31.47 -13.96
CA TYR A 662 0.59 30.39 -14.93
C TYR A 662 -0.36 29.36 -14.32
N PRO A 663 -1.51 29.04 -14.95
CA PRO A 663 -2.56 28.22 -14.35
C PRO A 663 -2.08 26.88 -13.75
N THR A 664 -1.30 26.12 -14.51
CA THR A 664 -0.76 24.82 -14.06
C THR A 664 0.16 24.94 -12.84
N VAL A 665 1.03 25.95 -12.83
CA VAL A 665 1.93 26.19 -11.69
C VAL A 665 1.17 26.74 -10.49
N ARG A 666 0.14 27.56 -10.73
CA ARG A 666 -0.78 28.05 -9.69
C ARG A 666 -1.50 26.90 -8.99
N GLU A 667 -2.03 25.94 -9.74
CA GLU A 667 -2.68 24.73 -9.20
C GLU A 667 -1.70 23.86 -8.40
N GLN A 668 -0.49 23.65 -8.90
CA GLN A 668 0.57 22.96 -8.16
C GLN A 668 0.93 23.69 -6.86
N MET A 669 1.11 25.01 -6.89
CA MET A 669 1.41 25.82 -5.69
C MET A 669 0.24 25.84 -4.69
N ILE A 670 -1.01 25.82 -5.14
CA ILE A 670 -2.18 25.67 -4.26
C ILE A 670 -2.14 24.29 -3.59
N THR A 671 -1.87 23.23 -4.35
CA THR A 671 -1.78 21.85 -3.84
C THR A 671 -0.66 21.71 -2.80
N VAL A 672 0.52 22.29 -3.07
CA VAL A 672 1.64 22.31 -2.11
C VAL A 672 1.27 23.09 -0.84
N LYS A 673 0.63 24.26 -0.96
CA LYS A 673 0.19 25.04 0.22
C LYS A 673 -0.88 24.32 1.03
N GLN A 674 -1.83 23.65 0.38
CA GLN A 674 -2.82 22.80 1.06
C GLN A 674 -2.14 21.65 1.79
N ARG A 675 -1.14 21.00 1.16
CA ARG A 675 -0.39 19.91 1.80
C ARG A 675 0.45 20.38 2.98
N GLN A 676 1.10 21.54 2.88
CA GLN A 676 1.82 22.17 3.98
C GLN A 676 0.88 22.53 5.13
N ARG A 677 -0.31 23.08 4.85
CA ARG A 677 -1.30 23.38 5.88
C ARG A 677 -1.76 22.11 6.60
N MET A 678 -2.12 21.05 5.87
CA MET A 678 -2.50 19.77 6.49
C MET A 678 -1.40 19.21 7.39
N ILE A 679 -0.12 19.33 6.99
CA ILE A 679 1.02 18.89 7.81
C ILE A 679 1.16 19.75 9.08
N ILE A 680 0.97 21.06 8.98
CA ILE A 680 1.02 21.96 10.15
C ILE A 680 -0.15 21.67 11.11
N GLU A 681 -1.36 21.50 10.60
CA GLU A 681 -2.55 21.14 11.38
C GLU A 681 -2.38 19.77 12.08
N GLU A 682 -1.77 18.79 11.39
CA GLU A 682 -1.41 17.48 11.95
C GLU A 682 -0.39 17.62 13.10
N TYR A 683 0.67 18.43 12.92
CA TYR A 683 1.67 18.71 13.97
C TYR A 683 1.13 19.53 15.16
N GLU A 684 0.31 20.56 14.92
CA GLU A 684 -0.27 21.37 15.99
C GLU A 684 -1.28 20.56 16.81
N TYR A 685 -2.03 19.66 16.17
CA TYR A 685 -2.89 18.69 16.86
C TYR A 685 -2.08 17.69 17.70
N GLU A 686 -0.94 17.18 17.20
CA GLU A 686 -0.05 16.34 18.01
C GLU A 686 0.51 17.09 19.23
N VAL A 687 0.91 18.36 19.09
CA VAL A 687 1.47 19.16 20.19
C VAL A 687 0.42 19.55 21.25
N GLN A 688 -0.84 19.77 20.88
CA GLN A 688 -1.91 20.07 21.83
C GLN A 688 -2.43 18.84 22.62
N ASN A 689 -2.05 17.63 22.21
CA ASN A 689 -2.44 16.36 22.85
C ASN A 689 -1.27 15.68 23.60
N ILE A 690 -0.21 16.45 23.92
CA ILE A 690 0.93 16.07 24.78
C ILE A 690 0.87 16.85 26.09
#